data_AF-A0A3D3UQ09-F1
#
_entry.id   AF-A0A3D3UQ09-F1
#
_cell.length_a   1.000
_cell.length_b   1.000
_cell.length_c   1.000
_cell.angle_alpha   90.00
_cell.angle_beta   90.00
_cell.angle_gamma   90.00
#
_symmetry.space_group_name_H-M   'P 1'
#
loop_
_entity.id
_entity.type
_entity.pdbx_description
1 polymer ?
#
loop_
_entity_poly.entity_id
_entity_poly.type
_entity_poly.pdbx_seq_one_letter_code
_entity_poly.pdbx_strand_id
1 'polypeptide(L)'
;MLKMETADKKFLRKPFPSGSALILTVVLTSLLAVVGVLFVMVSRVDKMATSAISENKDLNLAVETIVAQISQELFYDIPHTDPNGQKLSEYYDYPGPADRWLACLEPYRYGDGDYRWRQISDVYYKLDPNTELQAEVVPDYQFAGIMSEGLVADADGDGVADSQWVIIPQMSSNKGKPIFAAIRIIDNSAMLNANTAFKFDSTDPNFSVFDIGRSSQLQINLLALAGQPGQPPTAMDEINLLAARANSRYGLNPRDLAGYARNVIWSYGEPNGPYTPYDISDELELRYRYMLNHTDIDTRLEQWGGHFRLNTLSTPLSSGGETLDMWFQRAGDNGGLDPNYAYRHITTTCNTDRIIDPDGGKMVNVNTADVNELYTAITAGLLNDDPNNIGAGQLAAQLAVNIVDLRDADAQVSVLPVGPKTYYGFEAQPFISELVFRIGETDSDVSTNNHFAVELYNPFDADIPLGDFRLEVRDPNGAVVGTINLAGHGIADGSRFVVTNSSSASTALGVAGMMSTGGGREDNNFVLATYESVQDSDPPEYVLKDRYDVYLIRRTLAGDIYLDKQQTQDEWFEWDTAKNVQQFYARADNAWNVVYQNVVSASNTLGGANGLSGARKNYNFYNFANALERFASVGDIARVFIVGPRPITEQEDMIGMRLEAEPAEDVVRLNLRNPVFTNIFQYLTVIDPMDYGLPDNETRIKGRININTAPWFVIAQLPWMQESIARAIVTYRETVAGAFESIGSLVQVPEMGYYAYDPNYATVDLNGYPDLTPSDGAISDFEERDVIFSRISNIVTVRSDVFTAYILVRIGVDGPQKRVLAVLDRSRVTLPGDKVRIFALHPVSDPR
;
A
#
# COMPACT_ATOMS: atom_id res chain seq x y z
N MET A 1 -33.08 -92.98 57.45
CA MET A 1 -32.64 -93.77 56.29
C MET A 1 -31.15 -93.45 56.09
N LEU A 2 -30.34 -94.51 56.08
CA LEU A 2 -28.87 -94.62 56.05
C LEU A 2 -28.04 -93.50 55.37
N LYS A 3 -26.84 -93.19 55.90
CA LYS A 3 -25.58 -93.88 55.52
C LYS A 3 -24.36 -93.53 56.40
N MET A 4 -23.47 -94.52 56.49
CA MET A 4 -22.09 -94.59 57.05
C MET A 4 -21.26 -93.34 56.69
N GLU A 5 -20.19 -92.94 57.38
CA GLU A 5 -19.05 -93.74 57.87
C GLU A 5 -18.16 -92.78 58.71
N THR A 6 -17.80 -93.14 59.95
CA THR A 6 -16.89 -92.32 60.79
C THR A 6 -15.48 -92.89 60.73
N ALA A 7 -14.59 -92.16 60.03
CA ALA A 7 -13.15 -92.36 60.10
C ALA A 7 -12.56 -91.44 61.18
N ASP A 8 -11.99 -92.09 62.20
CA ASP A 8 -11.33 -91.50 63.35
C ASP A 8 -9.95 -90.94 62.93
N LYS A 9 -9.72 -89.63 63.11
CA LYS A 9 -8.38 -89.02 63.03
C LYS A 9 -8.16 -88.08 64.21
N LYS A 10 -7.39 -88.59 65.17
CA LYS A 10 -6.73 -87.84 66.24
C LYS A 10 -6.03 -86.59 65.68
N PHE A 11 -6.46 -85.41 66.11
CA PHE A 11 -5.62 -84.22 66.15
C PHE A 11 -5.52 -83.70 67.59
N LEU A 12 -4.27 -83.66 68.06
CA LEU A 12 -3.83 -83.16 69.35
C LEU A 12 -4.25 -81.70 69.55
N ARG A 13 -4.99 -81.40 70.63
CA ARG A 13 -5.12 -80.05 71.18
C ARG A 13 -3.79 -79.66 71.84
N LYS A 14 -2.97 -78.85 71.16
CA LYS A 14 -1.94 -78.04 71.82
C LYS A 14 -2.59 -76.80 72.46
N PRO A 15 -2.15 -76.38 73.66
CA PRO A 15 -2.59 -75.13 74.26
C PRO A 15 -2.07 -73.95 73.43
N PHE A 16 -2.94 -73.01 73.07
CA PHE A 16 -2.53 -71.74 72.45
C PHE A 16 -1.72 -70.91 73.47
N PRO A 17 -0.50 -70.44 73.11
CA PRO A 17 0.30 -69.61 73.98
C PRO A 17 -0.29 -68.19 74.06
N SER A 18 -0.15 -67.57 75.23
CA SER A 18 -0.62 -66.23 75.61
C SER A 18 -0.02 -65.05 74.82
N GLY A 19 0.54 -65.29 73.63
CA GLY A 19 1.07 -64.28 72.70
C GLY A 19 0.11 -63.83 71.58
N SER A 20 -1.03 -64.52 71.38
CA SER A 20 -1.91 -64.26 70.22
C SER A 20 -2.88 -63.07 70.37
N ALA A 21 -3.27 -62.70 71.60
CA ALA A 21 -4.21 -61.60 71.84
C ALA A 21 -3.53 -60.21 71.73
N LEU A 22 -2.28 -60.11 72.17
CA LEU A 22 -1.51 -58.87 72.10
C LEU A 22 -1.09 -58.57 70.65
N ILE A 23 -0.68 -59.60 69.89
CA ILE A 23 -0.42 -59.48 68.44
C ILE A 23 -1.70 -59.10 67.69
N LEU A 24 -2.85 -59.72 67.99
CA LEU A 24 -4.13 -59.36 67.37
C LEU A 24 -4.50 -57.89 67.64
N THR A 25 -4.31 -57.42 68.88
CA THR A 25 -4.63 -56.03 69.26
C THR A 25 -3.73 -55.04 68.54
N VAL A 26 -2.41 -55.30 68.51
CA VAL A 26 -1.43 -54.46 67.79
C VAL A 26 -1.71 -54.43 66.29
N VAL A 27 -2.05 -55.58 65.69
CA VAL A 27 -2.40 -55.67 64.27
C VAL A 27 -3.71 -54.90 63.99
N LEU A 28 -4.74 -55.05 64.81
CA LEU A 28 -6.01 -54.33 64.65
C LEU A 28 -5.85 -52.81 64.81
N THR A 29 -5.11 -52.36 65.83
CA THR A 29 -4.85 -50.93 66.03
C THR A 29 -3.98 -50.34 64.94
N SER A 30 -3.00 -51.09 64.44
CA SER A 30 -2.18 -50.67 63.30
C SER A 30 -3.01 -50.60 62.01
N LEU A 31 -3.90 -51.56 61.79
CA LEU A 31 -4.77 -51.58 60.61
C LEU A 31 -5.83 -50.47 60.65
N LEU A 32 -6.40 -50.20 61.82
CA LEU A 32 -7.27 -49.04 62.05
C LEU A 32 -6.53 -47.71 61.87
N ALA A 33 -5.29 -47.60 62.34
CA ALA A 33 -4.46 -46.42 62.13
C ALA A 33 -4.13 -46.21 60.65
N VAL A 34 -3.78 -47.28 59.91
CA VAL A 34 -3.55 -47.23 58.46
C VAL A 34 -4.81 -46.82 57.70
N VAL A 35 -5.98 -47.38 58.04
CA VAL A 35 -7.27 -46.98 57.46
C VAL A 35 -7.60 -45.52 57.79
N GLY A 36 -7.36 -45.08 59.03
CA GLY A 36 -7.56 -43.69 59.43
C GLY A 36 -6.66 -42.71 58.67
N VAL A 37 -5.38 -43.04 58.48
CA VAL A 37 -4.43 -42.24 57.68
C VAL A 37 -4.83 -42.22 56.20
N LEU A 38 -5.28 -43.36 55.64
CA LEU A 38 -5.81 -43.44 54.28
C LEU A 38 -7.03 -42.52 54.08
N PHE A 39 -7.98 -42.52 55.01
CA PHE A 39 -9.13 -41.60 54.94
C PHE A 39 -8.73 -40.13 55.00
N VAL A 40 -7.77 -39.77 55.86
CA VAL A 40 -7.23 -38.40 55.93
C VAL A 40 -6.52 -38.02 54.63
N MET A 41 -5.72 -38.93 54.06
CA MET A 41 -5.05 -38.71 52.77
C MET A 41 -6.07 -38.53 51.64
N VAL A 42 -7.06 -39.41 51.52
CA VAL A 42 -8.13 -39.30 50.51
C VAL A 42 -8.88 -37.97 50.67
N SER A 43 -9.26 -37.59 51.89
CA SER A 43 -9.93 -36.30 52.13
C SER A 43 -9.06 -35.08 51.78
N ARG A 44 -7.74 -35.16 51.97
CA ARG A 44 -6.79 -34.11 51.56
C ARG A 44 -6.67 -34.04 50.04
N VAL A 45 -6.57 -35.20 49.38
CA VAL A 45 -6.52 -35.29 47.91
C VAL A 45 -7.82 -34.76 47.30
N ASP A 46 -8.98 -35.14 47.82
CA ASP A 46 -10.28 -34.64 47.36
C ASP A 46 -10.40 -33.13 47.55
N LYS A 47 -9.94 -32.60 48.69
CA LYS A 47 -9.92 -31.15 48.95
C LYS A 47 -8.93 -30.42 48.03
N MET A 48 -7.76 -31.00 47.76
CA MET A 48 -6.77 -30.46 46.84
C MET A 48 -7.29 -30.45 45.40
N ALA A 49 -7.90 -31.56 44.94
CA ALA A 49 -8.50 -31.66 43.62
C ALA A 49 -9.66 -30.66 43.45
N THR A 50 -10.54 -30.55 44.45
CA THR A 50 -11.63 -29.57 44.44
C THR A 50 -11.10 -28.13 44.40
N SER A 51 -10.04 -27.82 45.18
CA SER A 51 -9.39 -26.51 45.15
C SER A 51 -8.77 -26.20 43.79
N ALA A 52 -8.06 -27.15 43.20
CA ALA A 52 -7.43 -27.00 41.89
C ALA A 52 -8.46 -26.81 40.77
N ILE A 53 -9.59 -27.54 40.81
CA ILE A 53 -10.71 -27.34 39.87
C ILE A 53 -11.29 -25.93 40.02
N SER A 54 -11.53 -25.47 41.25
CA SER A 54 -12.04 -24.11 41.49
C SER A 54 -11.06 -23.04 41.00
N GLU A 55 -9.76 -23.19 41.28
CA GLU A 55 -8.74 -22.22 40.86
C GLU A 55 -8.59 -22.19 39.34
N ASN A 56 -8.62 -23.35 38.66
CA ASN A 56 -8.60 -23.42 37.21
C ASN A 56 -9.85 -22.74 36.60
N LYS A 57 -11.03 -22.93 37.20
CA LYS A 57 -12.25 -22.23 36.78
C LYS A 57 -12.09 -20.70 36.91
N ASP A 58 -11.53 -20.22 38.01
CA ASP A 58 -11.28 -18.79 38.23
C ASP A 58 -10.28 -18.23 37.21
N LEU A 59 -9.20 -18.97 36.89
CA LEU A 59 -8.24 -18.59 35.85
C LEU A 59 -8.87 -18.60 34.44
N ASN A 60 -9.75 -19.55 34.11
CA ASN A 60 -10.44 -19.58 32.82
C ASN A 60 -11.39 -18.39 32.67
N LEU A 61 -12.15 -18.08 33.73
CA LEU A 61 -13.00 -16.89 33.73
C LEU A 61 -12.18 -15.61 33.56
N ALA A 62 -10.98 -15.55 34.15
CA ALA A 62 -10.09 -14.41 34.01
C ALA A 62 -9.60 -14.24 32.56
N VAL A 63 -9.20 -15.34 31.92
CA VAL A 63 -8.85 -15.36 30.50
C VAL A 63 -10.03 -14.90 29.64
N GLU A 64 -11.24 -15.45 29.86
CA GLU A 64 -12.44 -15.05 29.12
C GLU A 64 -12.76 -13.56 29.29
N THR A 65 -12.57 -13.04 30.51
CA THR A 65 -12.78 -11.61 30.82
C THR A 65 -11.79 -10.73 30.07
N ILE A 66 -10.50 -11.10 30.05
CA ILE A 66 -9.47 -10.37 29.32
C ILE A 66 -9.72 -10.44 27.82
N VAL A 67 -10.00 -11.61 27.25
CA VAL A 67 -10.29 -11.76 25.82
C VAL A 67 -11.52 -10.93 25.43
N ALA A 68 -12.54 -10.88 26.29
CA ALA A 68 -13.70 -10.01 26.09
C ALA A 68 -13.33 -8.53 26.13
N GLN A 69 -12.45 -8.11 27.05
CA GLN A 69 -11.96 -6.73 27.10
C GLN A 69 -11.15 -6.37 25.85
N ILE A 70 -10.22 -7.23 25.41
CA ILE A 70 -9.45 -7.02 24.19
C ILE A 70 -10.39 -6.94 22.97
N SER A 71 -11.38 -7.83 22.90
CA SER A 71 -12.38 -7.78 21.83
C SER A 71 -13.19 -6.48 21.83
N GLN A 72 -13.36 -5.86 22.99
CA GLN A 72 -14.03 -4.57 23.12
C GLN A 72 -13.12 -3.42 22.66
N GLU A 73 -11.84 -3.41 23.03
CA GLU A 73 -10.87 -2.43 22.52
C GLU A 73 -10.78 -2.49 20.99
N LEU A 74 -10.59 -3.69 20.43
CA LEU A 74 -10.52 -3.91 18.98
C LEU A 74 -11.79 -3.50 18.22
N PHE A 75 -12.94 -3.52 18.90
CA PHE A 75 -14.21 -3.06 18.35
C PHE A 75 -14.31 -1.53 18.36
N TYR A 76 -13.90 -0.88 19.46
CA TYR A 76 -13.94 0.58 19.56
C TYR A 76 -12.91 1.26 18.65
N ASP A 77 -11.83 0.56 18.32
CA ASP A 77 -10.79 1.03 17.41
C ASP A 77 -11.15 0.87 15.90
N ILE A 78 -12.40 0.54 15.58
CA ILE A 78 -12.81 0.48 14.17
C ILE A 78 -13.15 1.89 13.70
N PRO A 79 -12.59 2.39 12.58
CA PRO A 79 -12.91 3.70 12.04
C PRO A 79 -14.40 3.83 11.78
N HIS A 80 -15.01 4.80 12.44
CA HIS A 80 -16.39 5.19 12.24
C HIS A 80 -16.62 6.63 12.69
N THR A 81 -17.63 7.23 12.09
CA THR A 81 -18.06 8.59 12.40
C THR A 81 -19.40 8.55 13.13
N ASP A 82 -19.52 9.34 14.20
CA ASP A 82 -20.76 9.46 14.97
C ASP A 82 -21.86 10.17 14.14
N PRO A 83 -23.14 10.14 14.57
CA PRO A 83 -24.21 10.82 13.86
C PRO A 83 -24.05 12.36 13.72
N ASN A 84 -23.10 12.96 14.45
CA ASN A 84 -22.78 14.39 14.40
C ASN A 84 -21.54 14.68 13.51
N GLY A 85 -20.95 13.68 12.86
CA GLY A 85 -19.78 13.85 12.01
C GLY A 85 -18.44 13.83 12.76
N GLN A 86 -18.41 13.41 14.03
CA GLN A 86 -17.17 13.27 14.79
C GLN A 86 -16.55 11.90 14.59
N LYS A 87 -15.27 11.86 14.19
CA LYS A 87 -14.47 10.63 14.16
C LYS A 87 -14.24 10.14 15.59
N LEU A 88 -14.58 8.88 15.85
CA LEU A 88 -14.50 8.28 17.18
C LEU A 88 -13.24 7.43 17.40
N SER A 89 -12.57 7.03 16.33
CA SER A 89 -11.25 6.38 16.36
C SER A 89 -10.38 6.89 15.22
N GLU A 90 -9.09 6.69 15.35
CA GLU A 90 -8.10 6.85 14.29
C GLU A 90 -8.34 5.86 13.14
N TYR A 91 -7.76 6.18 11.98
CA TYR A 91 -7.83 5.32 10.81
C TYR A 91 -6.76 4.23 10.81
N TYR A 92 -5.62 4.45 11.46
CA TYR A 92 -4.43 3.60 11.39
C TYR A 92 -4.25 2.76 12.66
N ASP A 93 -3.41 1.72 12.61
CA ASP A 93 -2.97 0.94 13.76
C ASP A 93 -1.48 1.21 14.04
N TYR A 94 -1.14 1.75 15.20
CA TYR A 94 0.24 2.05 15.61
C TYR A 94 0.40 2.00 17.14
N PRO A 95 1.43 1.33 17.69
CA PRO A 95 1.68 1.28 19.13
C PRO A 95 2.05 2.67 19.68
N GLY A 96 1.01 3.47 19.97
CA GLY A 96 1.09 4.83 20.47
C GLY A 96 -0.08 5.17 21.40
N PRO A 97 -0.28 6.47 21.69
CA PRO A 97 -1.33 6.93 22.61
C PRO A 97 -2.77 6.66 22.15
N ALA A 98 -2.97 6.41 20.86
CA ALA A 98 -4.27 6.11 20.27
C ALA A 98 -4.57 4.59 20.43
N ASP A 99 -3.66 3.73 19.97
CA ASP A 99 -3.69 2.28 20.25
C ASP A 99 -2.89 1.86 21.48
N ARG A 100 -3.27 2.32 22.67
CA ARG A 100 -2.59 1.91 23.93
C ARG A 100 -2.64 0.40 24.18
N TRP A 101 -3.63 -0.28 23.60
CA TRP A 101 -3.80 -1.71 23.68
C TRP A 101 -2.74 -2.46 22.84
N LEU A 102 -2.14 -1.84 21.82
CA LEU A 102 -1.18 -2.46 20.91
C LEU A 102 0.26 -2.31 21.41
N ALA A 103 1.04 -3.40 21.37
CA ALA A 103 2.46 -3.42 21.73
C ALA A 103 3.36 -3.38 20.49
N CYS A 104 4.59 -2.91 20.67
CA CYS A 104 5.62 -3.02 19.63
C CYS A 104 5.95 -4.50 19.35
N LEU A 105 6.19 -4.81 18.07
CA LEU A 105 6.67 -6.14 17.70
C LEU A 105 8.08 -6.36 18.23
N GLU A 106 8.99 -5.39 18.04
CA GLU A 106 10.41 -5.50 18.42
C GLU A 106 10.81 -4.55 19.56
N PRO A 107 11.80 -4.95 20.38
CA PRO A 107 12.51 -4.02 21.27
C PRO A 107 13.51 -3.18 20.46
N TYR A 108 13.96 -2.07 21.04
CA TYR A 108 15.02 -1.24 20.49
C TYR A 108 16.20 -1.12 21.47
N ARG A 109 17.39 -0.79 20.94
CA ARG A 109 18.59 -0.58 21.75
C ARG A 109 18.64 0.86 22.25
N TYR A 110 18.53 1.06 23.57
CA TYR A 110 18.68 2.36 24.21
C TYR A 110 20.14 2.66 24.56
N GLY A 111 20.90 1.62 24.95
CA GLY A 111 22.32 1.72 25.29
C GLY A 111 23.00 0.36 25.24
N ASP A 112 24.28 0.32 25.63
CA ASP A 112 25.03 -0.94 25.69
C ASP A 112 24.43 -1.86 26.78
N GLY A 113 23.84 -2.98 26.34
CA GLY A 113 23.13 -3.93 27.22
C GLY A 113 21.82 -3.39 27.82
N ASP A 114 21.30 -2.25 27.34
CA ASP A 114 20.00 -1.69 27.71
C ASP A 114 19.07 -1.72 26.50
N TYR A 115 18.09 -2.62 26.56
CA TYR A 115 17.08 -2.86 25.52
C TYR A 115 15.71 -2.53 26.08
N ARG A 116 14.86 -1.92 25.27
CA ARG A 116 13.57 -1.42 25.73
C ARG A 116 12.47 -1.67 24.72
N TRP A 117 11.26 -1.78 25.23
CA TRP A 117 10.04 -1.73 24.46
C TRP A 117 9.52 -0.29 24.48
N ARG A 118 9.36 0.33 23.31
CA ARG A 118 8.80 1.69 23.22
C ARG A 118 7.39 1.75 23.80
N GLN A 119 6.61 0.70 23.54
CA GLN A 119 5.26 0.55 24.05
C GLN A 119 4.93 -0.92 24.33
N ILE A 120 4.21 -1.13 25.42
CA ILE A 120 3.59 -2.40 25.83
C ILE A 120 2.06 -2.23 25.90
N SER A 121 1.32 -3.33 25.81
CA SER A 121 -0.14 -3.29 25.83
C SER A 121 -0.71 -2.84 27.17
N ASP A 122 -1.55 -1.81 27.14
CA ASP A 122 -2.29 -1.28 28.30
C ASP A 122 -3.81 -1.33 28.07
N VAL A 123 -4.36 -2.54 28.12
CA VAL A 123 -5.78 -2.82 27.88
C VAL A 123 -6.71 -2.20 28.94
N TYR A 124 -6.20 -1.84 30.12
CA TYR A 124 -7.00 -1.28 31.22
C TYR A 124 -6.70 0.20 31.51
N TYR A 125 -5.88 0.86 30.68
CA TYR A 125 -5.48 2.27 30.82
C TYR A 125 -4.89 2.60 32.21
N LYS A 126 -4.11 1.67 32.75
CA LYS A 126 -3.50 1.77 34.09
C LYS A 126 -2.03 2.16 34.07
N LEU A 127 -1.39 2.06 32.90
CA LEU A 127 0.03 2.33 32.74
C LEU A 127 0.24 3.80 32.36
N ASP A 128 1.45 4.31 32.58
CA ASP A 128 1.85 5.60 32.02
C ASP A 128 2.25 5.39 30.55
N PRO A 129 1.53 5.98 29.58
CA PRO A 129 1.82 5.77 28.16
C PRO A 129 3.18 6.31 27.71
N ASN A 130 3.87 7.10 28.55
CA ASN A 130 5.21 7.61 28.26
C ASN A 130 6.33 6.73 28.84
N THR A 131 5.98 5.66 29.56
CA THR A 131 6.98 4.79 30.20
C THR A 131 7.34 3.63 29.27
N GLU A 132 8.56 3.68 28.75
CA GLU A 132 9.16 2.54 28.06
C GLU A 132 9.50 1.41 29.06
N LEU A 133 9.27 0.16 28.65
CA LEU A 133 9.57 -1.01 29.47
C LEU A 133 10.99 -1.49 29.17
N GLN A 134 11.83 -1.65 30.19
CA GLN A 134 13.12 -2.32 30.04
C GLN A 134 12.91 -3.82 29.77
N ALA A 135 13.52 -4.33 28.71
CA ALA A 135 13.59 -5.76 28.45
C ALA A 135 14.61 -6.37 29.44
N GLU A 136 14.11 -7.10 30.42
CA GLU A 136 14.93 -7.78 31.43
C GLU A 136 14.50 -9.23 31.62
N VAL A 137 15.45 -10.07 32.03
CA VAL A 137 15.16 -11.49 32.24
C VAL A 137 14.39 -11.67 33.54
N VAL A 138 13.19 -12.23 33.44
CA VAL A 138 12.29 -12.44 34.58
C VAL A 138 12.02 -13.94 34.80
N PRO A 139 11.90 -14.39 36.06
CA PRO A 139 11.52 -15.77 36.32
C PRO A 139 10.04 -15.98 35.94
N ASP A 140 9.75 -17.09 35.28
CA ASP A 140 8.37 -17.48 34.91
C ASP A 140 7.40 -17.47 36.11
N TYR A 141 7.90 -17.77 37.31
CA TYR A 141 7.16 -17.55 38.56
C TYR A 141 7.86 -16.54 39.48
N GLN A 142 7.47 -15.28 39.41
CA GLN A 142 7.89 -14.23 40.37
C GLN A 142 7.25 -14.45 41.75
N PHE A 143 8.07 -14.49 42.81
CA PHE A 143 7.61 -14.80 44.17
C PHE A 143 6.75 -13.69 44.81
N ALA A 144 5.87 -14.10 45.73
CA ALA A 144 4.88 -13.25 46.39
C ALA A 144 5.41 -12.02 47.15
N GLY A 145 6.70 -12.00 47.52
CA GLY A 145 7.33 -10.84 48.18
C GLY A 145 7.70 -9.70 47.22
N ILE A 146 7.59 -9.92 45.91
CA ILE A 146 8.00 -9.00 44.84
C ILE A 146 6.80 -8.62 43.97
N MET A 147 5.86 -9.56 43.75
CA MET A 147 4.71 -9.35 42.88
C MET A 147 3.79 -8.22 43.36
N SER A 148 3.58 -7.23 42.48
CA SER A 148 2.67 -6.11 42.69
C SER A 148 2.17 -5.59 41.33
N GLU A 149 1.10 -4.78 41.34
CA GLU A 149 0.64 -4.09 40.13
C GLU A 149 1.73 -3.13 39.63
N GLY A 150 1.98 -3.10 38.32
CA GLY A 150 3.07 -2.36 37.66
C GLY A 150 4.42 -3.08 37.64
N LEU A 151 4.57 -4.23 38.30
CA LEU A 151 5.78 -5.04 38.17
C LEU A 151 5.86 -5.62 36.76
N VAL A 152 7.06 -5.63 36.18
CA VAL A 152 7.32 -6.23 34.88
C VAL A 152 6.97 -7.72 34.85
N ALA A 153 6.54 -8.21 33.69
CA ALA A 153 6.08 -9.56 33.47
C ALA A 153 6.45 -10.03 32.07
N ASP A 154 6.62 -11.34 31.93
CA ASP A 154 6.79 -12.04 30.65
C ASP A 154 5.45 -12.66 30.29
N ALA A 155 4.68 -12.03 29.40
CA ALA A 155 3.35 -12.47 28.95
C ALA A 155 3.42 -13.48 27.80
N ASP A 156 4.45 -13.44 26.96
CA ASP A 156 4.62 -14.38 25.87
C ASP A 156 5.31 -15.70 26.26
N GLY A 157 6.08 -15.73 27.35
CA GLY A 157 6.71 -16.90 27.96
C GLY A 157 8.15 -17.17 27.51
N ASP A 158 8.83 -16.23 26.86
CA ASP A 158 10.20 -16.38 26.37
C ASP A 158 11.30 -16.11 27.43
N GLY A 159 10.90 -15.69 28.64
CA GLY A 159 11.78 -15.38 29.76
C GLY A 159 12.23 -13.92 29.84
N VAL A 160 11.78 -13.06 28.92
CA VAL A 160 12.07 -11.62 28.89
C VAL A 160 10.80 -10.83 29.18
N ALA A 161 10.92 -9.79 29.98
CA ALA A 161 9.80 -8.91 30.29
C ALA A 161 9.32 -8.17 29.03
N ASP A 162 8.03 -8.30 28.74
CA ASP A 162 7.35 -7.75 27.57
C ASP A 162 6.04 -7.01 27.94
N SER A 163 5.68 -7.05 29.23
CA SER A 163 4.40 -6.61 29.79
C SER A 163 4.56 -6.18 31.25
N GLN A 164 3.48 -5.71 31.86
CA GLN A 164 3.41 -5.47 33.29
C GLN A 164 2.17 -6.14 33.91
N TRP A 165 2.29 -6.52 35.18
CA TRP A 165 1.16 -7.05 35.94
C TRP A 165 0.14 -5.95 36.24
N VAL A 166 -1.11 -6.19 35.87
CA VAL A 166 -2.26 -5.35 36.19
C VAL A 166 -3.31 -6.15 36.94
N ILE A 167 -4.01 -5.52 37.89
CA ILE A 167 -5.14 -6.17 38.58
C ILE A 167 -6.38 -6.06 37.69
N ILE A 168 -7.02 -7.19 37.39
CA ILE A 168 -8.27 -7.21 36.63
C ILE A 168 -9.36 -6.49 37.44
N PRO A 169 -9.95 -5.40 36.92
CA PRO A 169 -10.96 -4.64 37.66
C PRO A 169 -12.19 -5.47 38.00
N GLN A 170 -12.74 -5.25 39.20
CA GLN A 170 -14.01 -5.85 39.65
C GLN A 170 -14.04 -7.40 39.64
N MET A 171 -12.87 -8.04 39.59
CA MET A 171 -12.73 -9.49 39.56
C MET A 171 -11.91 -10.00 40.74
N SER A 172 -12.40 -11.07 41.37
CA SER A 172 -11.67 -11.78 42.42
C SER A 172 -11.94 -13.28 42.31
N SER A 173 -10.98 -14.09 42.75
CA SER A 173 -11.19 -15.54 42.91
C SER A 173 -12.32 -15.86 43.89
N ASN A 174 -12.80 -17.11 43.90
CA ASN A 174 -13.79 -17.59 44.87
C ASN A 174 -13.31 -17.48 46.34
N LYS A 175 -12.02 -17.26 46.54
CA LYS A 175 -11.39 -17.03 47.86
C LYS A 175 -11.18 -15.55 48.18
N GLY A 176 -11.70 -14.63 47.37
CA GLY A 176 -11.56 -13.18 47.54
C GLY A 176 -10.17 -12.62 47.24
N LYS A 177 -9.26 -13.42 46.67
CA LYS A 177 -7.95 -12.92 46.19
C LYS A 177 -8.11 -12.16 44.87
N PRO A 178 -7.38 -11.05 44.65
CA PRO A 178 -7.36 -10.35 43.36
C PRO A 178 -6.80 -11.25 42.26
N ILE A 179 -7.12 -10.96 41.01
CA ILE A 179 -6.55 -11.64 39.85
C ILE A 179 -5.65 -10.67 39.10
N PHE A 180 -4.41 -11.09 38.86
CA PHE A 180 -3.42 -10.34 38.08
C PHE A 180 -3.41 -10.84 36.64
N ALA A 181 -3.12 -9.94 35.71
CA ALA A 181 -2.94 -10.23 34.30
C ALA A 181 -1.67 -9.53 33.77
N ALA A 182 -0.95 -10.16 32.87
CA ALA A 182 0.03 -9.55 31.99
C ALA A 182 -0.39 -9.86 30.55
N ILE A 183 -0.40 -8.85 29.69
CA ILE A 183 -1.02 -8.91 28.36
C ILE A 183 -0.07 -8.26 27.37
N ARG A 184 0.18 -8.93 26.25
CA ARG A 184 0.89 -8.40 25.09
C ARG A 184 0.10 -8.68 23.83
N ILE A 185 -0.25 -7.65 23.08
CA ILE A 185 -0.99 -7.73 21.82
C ILE A 185 -0.10 -7.25 20.69
N ILE A 186 0.14 -8.10 19.70
CA ILE A 186 0.95 -7.78 18.52
C ILE A 186 0.10 -7.81 17.25
N ASP A 187 0.51 -7.00 16.28
CA ASP A 187 -0.11 -6.90 14.96
C ASP A 187 0.39 -8.01 14.01
N ASN A 188 -0.52 -8.80 13.43
CA ASN A 188 -0.14 -9.82 12.46
C ASN A 188 0.24 -9.24 11.08
N SER A 189 -0.23 -8.04 10.72
CA SER A 189 0.16 -7.32 9.50
C SER A 189 1.56 -6.70 9.61
N ALA A 190 2.17 -6.70 10.81
CA ALA A 190 3.58 -6.37 11.00
C ALA A 190 4.54 -7.47 10.47
N MET A 191 4.00 -8.63 10.10
CA MET A 191 4.76 -9.85 9.75
C MET A 191 4.51 -10.30 8.31
N LEU A 192 5.45 -11.10 7.79
CA LEU A 192 5.38 -11.70 6.46
C LEU A 192 4.39 -12.87 6.46
N ASN A 193 3.37 -12.81 5.62
CA ASN A 193 2.38 -13.87 5.54
C ASN A 193 2.84 -15.01 4.62
N ALA A 194 3.11 -16.17 5.21
CA ALA A 194 3.59 -17.38 4.55
C ALA A 194 2.60 -18.05 3.60
N ASN A 195 1.37 -17.55 3.49
CA ASN A 195 0.37 -17.98 2.51
C ASN A 195 0.15 -16.97 1.38
N THR A 196 0.69 -15.75 1.47
CA THR A 196 0.49 -14.72 0.44
C THR A 196 1.80 -14.26 -0.18
N ALA A 197 2.88 -14.18 0.61
CA ALA A 197 4.20 -13.76 0.17
C ALA A 197 4.94 -14.88 -0.58
N PHE A 198 5.82 -14.53 -1.52
CA PHE A 198 6.63 -15.51 -2.25
C PHE A 198 8.04 -15.00 -2.53
N LYS A 199 8.27 -14.29 -3.64
CA LYS A 199 9.58 -13.76 -4.04
C LYS A 199 9.40 -12.54 -4.91
N PHE A 200 10.39 -11.65 -4.90
CA PHE A 200 10.53 -10.60 -5.90
C PHE A 200 11.83 -10.79 -6.66
N ASP A 201 11.74 -10.94 -7.98
CA ASP A 201 12.88 -10.97 -8.89
C ASP A 201 12.52 -10.18 -10.14
N SER A 202 13.02 -8.96 -10.25
CA SER A 202 12.77 -8.08 -11.39
C SER A 202 13.48 -8.55 -12.68
N THR A 203 14.36 -9.55 -12.58
CA THR A 203 15.14 -10.09 -13.70
C THR A 203 14.62 -11.43 -14.21
N ASP A 204 13.67 -12.05 -13.51
CA ASP A 204 13.10 -13.33 -13.91
C ASP A 204 12.26 -13.15 -15.19
N PRO A 205 12.62 -13.84 -16.30
CA PRO A 205 12.00 -13.63 -17.61
C PRO A 205 10.53 -14.06 -17.67
N ASN A 206 9.99 -14.69 -16.62
CA ASN A 206 8.58 -15.02 -16.50
C ASN A 206 7.74 -13.90 -15.87
N PHE A 207 8.36 -12.85 -15.33
CA PHE A 207 7.65 -11.66 -14.86
C PHE A 207 7.38 -10.74 -16.04
N SER A 208 6.10 -10.45 -16.27
CA SER A 208 5.66 -9.46 -17.22
C SER A 208 5.68 -8.04 -16.62
N VAL A 209 5.47 -7.03 -17.46
CA VAL A 209 5.19 -5.66 -17.00
C VAL A 209 3.98 -5.58 -16.07
N PHE A 210 3.02 -6.50 -16.23
CA PHE A 210 1.88 -6.62 -15.34
C PHE A 210 2.31 -7.10 -13.97
N ASP A 211 3.23 -8.06 -13.90
CA ASP A 211 3.71 -8.56 -12.62
C ASP A 211 4.53 -7.49 -11.90
N ILE A 212 5.42 -6.76 -12.60
CA ILE A 212 6.28 -5.75 -11.98
C ILE A 212 5.53 -4.45 -11.66
N GLY A 213 4.58 -4.05 -12.51
CA GLY A 213 3.79 -2.83 -12.35
C GLY A 213 2.61 -2.98 -11.40
N ARG A 214 1.95 -4.15 -11.36
CA ARG A 214 0.82 -4.43 -10.46
C ARG A 214 1.32 -5.11 -9.19
N SER A 215 1.37 -4.36 -8.08
CA SER A 215 1.79 -4.95 -6.79
C SER A 215 0.86 -6.09 -6.38
N SER A 216 1.41 -7.30 -6.32
CA SER A 216 0.75 -8.49 -5.81
C SER A 216 1.39 -8.91 -4.49
N GLN A 217 0.62 -9.47 -3.56
CA GLN A 217 1.18 -9.96 -2.30
C GLN A 217 2.25 -11.03 -2.50
N LEU A 218 2.21 -11.76 -3.63
CA LEU A 218 3.25 -12.73 -4.00
C LEU A 218 4.64 -12.11 -4.19
N GLN A 219 4.71 -10.81 -4.42
CA GLN A 219 5.97 -10.09 -4.60
C GLN A 219 6.63 -9.70 -3.27
N ILE A 220 5.98 -9.92 -2.14
CA ILE A 220 6.65 -9.78 -0.85
C ILE A 220 7.65 -10.94 -0.71
N ASN A 221 8.92 -10.63 -0.48
CA ASN A 221 10.03 -11.56 -0.60
C ASN A 221 10.20 -12.47 0.63
N LEU A 222 9.27 -13.42 0.82
CA LEU A 222 9.40 -14.45 1.86
C LEU A 222 10.57 -15.39 1.60
N LEU A 223 10.87 -15.69 0.33
CA LEU A 223 11.92 -16.64 -0.06
C LEU A 223 13.31 -16.22 0.45
N ALA A 224 13.55 -14.93 0.67
CA ALA A 224 14.77 -14.44 1.31
C ALA A 224 15.03 -15.06 2.69
N LEU A 225 13.97 -15.45 3.42
CA LEU A 225 14.08 -16.09 4.74
C LEU A 225 14.50 -17.57 4.66
N ALA A 226 14.51 -18.16 3.47
CA ALA A 226 14.95 -19.54 3.27
C ALA A 226 16.47 -19.67 3.11
N GLY A 227 17.23 -18.57 3.19
CA GLY A 227 18.68 -18.57 3.26
C GLY A 227 19.20 -18.13 4.63
N GLN A 228 20.46 -18.44 4.93
CA GLN A 228 21.17 -17.77 6.04
C GLN A 228 21.44 -16.31 5.66
N PRO A 229 21.55 -15.39 6.63
CA PRO A 229 22.04 -14.04 6.34
C PRO A 229 23.38 -14.10 5.57
N GLY A 230 23.44 -13.45 4.41
CA GLY A 230 24.60 -13.48 3.50
C GLY A 230 24.69 -14.71 2.58
N GLN A 231 23.77 -15.67 2.66
CA GLN A 231 23.63 -16.77 1.70
C GLN A 231 22.25 -16.72 1.02
N PRO A 232 22.18 -16.49 -0.29
CA PRO A 232 20.90 -16.40 -0.99
C PRO A 232 20.17 -17.76 -0.97
N PRO A 233 18.83 -17.75 -1.00
CA PRO A 233 18.02 -18.97 -1.08
C PRO A 233 18.32 -19.74 -2.37
N THR A 234 18.17 -21.07 -2.32
CA THR A 234 18.42 -21.94 -3.47
C THR A 234 17.15 -22.19 -4.29
N ALA A 235 17.30 -22.64 -5.54
CA ALA A 235 16.17 -23.09 -6.36
C ALA A 235 15.40 -24.25 -5.72
N MET A 236 16.03 -25.04 -4.83
CA MET A 236 15.36 -26.10 -4.10
C MET A 236 14.44 -25.54 -3.01
N ASP A 237 14.82 -24.45 -2.34
CA ASP A 237 14.00 -23.79 -1.33
C ASP A 237 12.71 -23.23 -1.95
N GLU A 238 12.83 -22.66 -3.15
CA GLU A 238 11.68 -22.21 -3.95
C GLU A 238 10.74 -23.39 -4.27
N ILE A 239 11.28 -24.49 -4.80
CA ILE A 239 10.48 -25.68 -5.13
C ILE A 239 9.80 -26.25 -3.88
N ASN A 240 10.51 -26.30 -2.75
CA ASN A 240 9.99 -26.82 -1.49
C ASN A 240 8.86 -25.96 -0.94
N LEU A 241 8.96 -24.62 -1.00
CA LEU A 241 7.89 -23.71 -0.59
C LEU A 241 6.62 -23.94 -1.41
N LEU A 242 6.75 -23.93 -2.74
CA LEU A 242 5.61 -24.11 -3.63
C LEU A 242 4.99 -25.51 -3.45
N ALA A 243 5.82 -26.55 -3.30
CA ALA A 243 5.36 -27.91 -3.03
C ALA A 243 4.68 -28.04 -1.66
N ALA A 244 5.10 -27.30 -0.64
CA ALA A 244 4.42 -27.29 0.65
C ALA A 244 3.02 -26.67 0.55
N ARG A 245 2.83 -25.67 -0.32
CA ARG A 245 1.55 -24.96 -0.53
C ARG A 245 0.57 -25.69 -1.46
N ALA A 246 1.00 -26.76 -2.13
CA ALA A 246 0.25 -27.42 -3.19
C ALA A 246 0.32 -28.94 -3.09
N ASN A 247 -0.81 -29.63 -3.30
CA ASN A 247 -0.82 -31.09 -3.35
C ASN A 247 -0.65 -31.62 -4.77
N SER A 248 0.61 -31.82 -5.18
CA SER A 248 0.99 -32.31 -6.51
C SER A 248 0.43 -33.71 -6.86
N ARG A 249 -0.01 -34.50 -5.86
CA ARG A 249 -0.64 -35.81 -6.10
C ARG A 249 -1.94 -35.72 -6.90
N TYR A 250 -2.59 -34.56 -6.90
CA TYR A 250 -3.82 -34.30 -7.66
C TYR A 250 -3.56 -33.59 -9.00
N GLY A 251 -2.30 -33.58 -9.47
CA GLY A 251 -1.94 -32.99 -10.77
C GLY A 251 -1.90 -31.46 -10.78
N LEU A 252 -1.93 -30.82 -9.61
CA LEU A 252 -1.80 -29.36 -9.49
C LEU A 252 -0.35 -28.94 -9.77
N ASN A 253 -0.16 -27.94 -10.63
CA ASN A 253 1.13 -27.32 -10.88
C ASN A 253 1.42 -26.29 -9.76
N PRO A 254 2.41 -26.50 -8.88
CA PRO A 254 2.73 -25.55 -7.81
C PRO A 254 3.23 -24.19 -8.31
N ARG A 255 3.63 -24.10 -9.59
CA ARG A 255 4.04 -22.85 -10.25
C ARG A 255 2.87 -22.07 -10.86
N ASP A 256 1.64 -22.58 -10.77
CA ASP A 256 0.45 -21.80 -11.15
C ASP A 256 0.13 -20.76 -10.08
N LEU A 257 0.89 -19.66 -10.10
CA LEU A 257 0.79 -18.56 -9.13
C LEU A 257 -0.54 -17.80 -9.27
N ALA A 258 -1.05 -17.66 -10.49
CA ALA A 258 -2.36 -17.03 -10.75
C ALA A 258 -3.50 -17.88 -10.16
N GLY A 259 -3.44 -19.21 -10.36
CA GLY A 259 -4.34 -20.15 -9.73
C GLY A 259 -4.22 -20.13 -8.21
N TYR A 260 -3.01 -20.10 -7.66
CA TYR A 260 -2.78 -20.00 -6.22
C TYR A 260 -3.37 -18.71 -5.64
N ALA A 261 -3.12 -17.56 -6.27
CA ALA A 261 -3.66 -16.29 -5.84
C ALA A 261 -5.20 -16.33 -5.77
N ARG A 262 -5.87 -16.76 -6.84
CA ARG A 262 -7.34 -16.85 -6.88
C ARG A 262 -7.92 -17.80 -5.83
N ASN A 263 -7.27 -18.95 -5.63
CA ASN A 263 -7.84 -20.03 -4.83
C ASN A 263 -7.43 -20.01 -3.34
N VAL A 264 -6.38 -19.27 -2.98
CA VAL A 264 -5.82 -19.24 -1.61
C VAL A 264 -5.74 -17.82 -1.06
N ILE A 265 -5.10 -16.89 -1.79
CA ILE A 265 -4.91 -15.51 -1.32
C ILE A 265 -6.28 -14.81 -1.23
N TRP A 266 -7.06 -14.89 -2.31
CA TRP A 266 -8.39 -14.29 -2.42
C TRP A 266 -9.54 -15.20 -1.92
N SER A 267 -9.21 -16.34 -1.29
CA SER A 267 -10.21 -17.16 -0.59
C SER A 267 -10.11 -16.96 0.92
N TYR A 268 -11.08 -16.30 1.54
CA TYR A 268 -11.09 -16.11 3.02
C TYR A 268 -11.66 -17.31 3.80
N GLY A 269 -12.12 -18.34 3.11
CA GLY A 269 -12.59 -19.60 3.69
C GLY A 269 -11.57 -20.72 3.54
N GLU A 270 -12.05 -21.93 3.27
CA GLU A 270 -11.17 -23.02 2.84
C GLU A 270 -10.58 -22.71 1.45
N PRO A 271 -9.36 -23.21 1.15
CA PRO A 271 -8.77 -23.06 -0.17
C PRO A 271 -9.63 -23.76 -1.23
N ASN A 272 -9.75 -23.15 -2.40
CA ASN A 272 -10.45 -23.77 -3.53
C ASN A 272 -9.53 -24.74 -4.26
N GLY A 273 -9.82 -26.04 -4.21
CA GLY A 273 -9.02 -27.07 -4.89
C GLY A 273 -7.89 -27.64 -4.02
N PRO A 274 -6.95 -28.42 -4.60
CA PRO A 274 -5.98 -29.22 -3.84
C PRO A 274 -4.75 -28.41 -3.38
N TYR A 275 -4.98 -27.22 -2.82
CA TYR A 275 -3.96 -26.41 -2.16
C TYR A 275 -3.89 -26.75 -0.68
N THR A 276 -2.69 -26.65 -0.12
CA THR A 276 -2.39 -26.91 1.29
C THR A 276 -1.74 -25.68 1.89
N PRO A 277 -2.47 -24.58 2.13
CA PRO A 277 -1.90 -23.45 2.85
C PRO A 277 -1.39 -23.89 4.24
N TYR A 278 -0.49 -23.10 4.81
CA TYR A 278 -0.14 -23.22 6.22
C TYR A 278 -1.37 -22.80 7.05
N ASP A 279 -1.73 -23.61 8.04
CA ASP A 279 -2.99 -23.43 8.76
C ASP A 279 -2.79 -22.84 10.16
N ILE A 280 -3.86 -22.84 10.95
CA ILE A 280 -3.83 -22.30 12.32
C ILE A 280 -2.93 -23.13 13.25
N SER A 281 -2.66 -24.39 12.95
CA SER A 281 -1.71 -25.21 13.71
C SER A 281 -0.29 -24.73 13.48
N ASP A 282 0.06 -24.38 12.23
CA ASP A 282 1.34 -23.75 11.91
C ASP A 282 1.46 -22.38 12.62
N GLU A 283 0.39 -21.56 12.60
CA GLU A 283 0.39 -20.26 13.30
C GLU A 283 0.57 -20.42 14.82
N LEU A 284 -0.19 -21.32 15.46
CA LEU A 284 -0.12 -21.52 16.90
C LEU A 284 1.26 -21.95 17.37
N GLU A 285 1.97 -22.71 16.55
CA GLU A 285 3.33 -23.13 16.84
C GLU A 285 4.35 -22.02 16.54
N LEU A 286 4.19 -21.23 15.47
CA LEU A 286 5.01 -20.02 15.24
C LEU A 286 4.86 -19.01 16.38
N ARG A 287 3.63 -18.89 16.90
CA ARG A 287 3.28 -18.05 18.04
C ARG A 287 3.48 -18.76 19.38
N TYR A 288 4.02 -19.99 19.41
CA TYR A 288 4.25 -20.73 20.66
C TYR A 288 5.39 -20.07 21.43
N ARG A 289 5.01 -18.98 22.13
CA ARG A 289 5.92 -18.00 22.72
C ARG A 289 6.71 -17.23 21.65
N TYR A 290 7.11 -16.00 21.95
CA TYR A 290 7.51 -15.07 20.89
C TYR A 290 8.78 -15.46 20.13
N MET A 291 9.75 -16.12 20.79
CA MET A 291 11.02 -16.53 20.18
C MET A 291 11.54 -17.91 20.62
N LEU A 292 10.65 -18.81 21.05
CA LEU A 292 11.01 -20.16 21.47
C LEU A 292 10.52 -21.23 20.49
N ASN A 293 11.35 -22.24 20.27
CA ASN A 293 10.98 -23.45 19.53
C ASN A 293 10.47 -24.53 20.48
N HIS A 294 9.43 -25.25 20.06
CA HIS A 294 9.05 -26.49 20.69
C HIS A 294 10.00 -27.62 20.24
N THR A 295 10.60 -28.36 21.18
CA THR A 295 11.57 -29.42 20.82
C THR A 295 10.94 -30.63 20.14
N ASP A 296 9.64 -30.85 20.38
CA ASP A 296 8.93 -32.06 19.97
C ASP A 296 7.95 -31.85 18.80
N ILE A 297 7.80 -30.61 18.31
CA ILE A 297 6.83 -30.25 17.26
C ILE A 297 7.54 -29.33 16.27
N ASP A 298 7.61 -29.77 15.01
CA ASP A 298 8.08 -28.94 13.89
C ASP A 298 6.86 -28.57 13.04
N THR A 299 6.64 -27.27 12.76
CA THR A 299 5.65 -26.85 11.75
C THR A 299 6.07 -27.27 10.35
N ARG A 300 5.11 -27.27 9.43
CA ARG A 300 5.45 -27.43 8.00
C ARG A 300 6.32 -26.28 7.52
N LEU A 301 6.14 -25.08 8.07
CA LEU A 301 6.92 -23.91 7.72
C LEU A 301 8.36 -24.00 8.27
N GLU A 302 8.54 -24.57 9.46
CA GLU A 302 9.87 -24.78 10.04
C GLU A 302 10.71 -25.83 9.31
N GLN A 303 10.04 -26.79 8.69
CA GLN A 303 10.68 -27.77 7.81
C GLN A 303 11.15 -27.15 6.48
N TRP A 304 10.60 -25.99 6.11
CA TRP A 304 11.00 -25.29 4.89
C TRP A 304 12.30 -24.51 5.11
N GLY A 305 13.32 -24.80 4.30
CA GLY A 305 14.66 -24.20 4.37
C GLY A 305 15.48 -24.59 5.61
N GLY A 306 14.87 -25.13 6.67
CA GLY A 306 15.54 -25.50 7.93
C GLY A 306 16.03 -24.31 8.78
N HIS A 307 16.04 -23.09 8.22
CA HIS A 307 16.49 -21.87 8.89
C HIS A 307 15.55 -21.38 10.00
N PHE A 308 14.28 -21.75 9.94
CA PHE A 308 13.33 -21.54 11.03
C PHE A 308 13.61 -22.39 12.29
N ARG A 309 14.54 -23.36 12.20
CA ARG A 309 14.81 -24.37 13.24
C ARG A 309 16.22 -24.32 13.86
N LEU A 310 17.24 -23.98 13.09
CA LEU A 310 18.63 -24.20 13.51
C LEU A 310 19.03 -23.33 14.71
N ASN A 311 19.45 -23.96 15.82
CA ASN A 311 20.06 -23.32 17.01
C ASN A 311 19.22 -22.21 17.67
N THR A 312 17.90 -22.28 17.48
CA THR A 312 16.89 -21.46 18.15
C THR A 312 16.82 -21.75 19.64
N LEU A 313 16.36 -20.79 20.44
CA LEU A 313 16.08 -21.04 21.86
C LEU A 313 14.94 -22.03 21.97
N SER A 314 15.11 -23.09 22.76
CA SER A 314 14.03 -24.04 23.10
C SER A 314 13.56 -23.92 24.55
N THR A 315 14.23 -23.07 25.32
CA THR A 315 13.93 -22.80 26.72
C THR A 315 13.94 -21.31 26.99
N PRO A 316 13.07 -20.81 27.87
CA PRO A 316 13.07 -19.41 28.28
C PRO A 316 14.43 -18.93 28.79
N LEU A 317 14.72 -17.64 28.61
CA LEU A 317 15.90 -17.02 29.22
C LEU A 317 15.82 -17.09 30.75
N SER A 318 16.96 -17.33 31.38
CA SER A 318 17.09 -17.42 32.84
C SER A 318 18.26 -16.63 33.42
N SER A 319 19.08 -16.00 32.56
CA SER A 319 20.16 -15.09 32.93
C SER A 319 20.23 -13.89 31.98
N GLY A 320 20.57 -12.70 32.49
CA GLY A 320 20.87 -11.51 31.67
C GLY A 320 22.34 -11.43 31.23
N GLY A 321 22.75 -10.28 30.71
CA GLY A 321 24.09 -10.06 30.14
C GLY A 321 24.18 -10.55 28.70
N GLU A 322 25.25 -11.26 28.32
CA GLU A 322 25.47 -11.75 26.95
C GLU A 322 24.28 -12.55 26.39
N THR A 323 23.56 -13.29 27.23
CA THR A 323 22.37 -14.04 26.82
C THR A 323 21.20 -13.14 26.42
N LEU A 324 21.03 -12.00 27.09
CA LEU A 324 20.04 -11.00 26.73
C LEU A 324 20.46 -10.23 25.46
N ASP A 325 21.76 -9.96 25.30
CA ASP A 325 22.30 -9.32 24.09
C ASP A 325 22.06 -10.19 22.84
N MET A 326 22.29 -11.50 22.95
CA MET A 326 21.98 -12.47 21.88
C MET A 326 20.48 -12.59 21.62
N TRP A 327 19.63 -12.54 22.65
CA TRP A 327 18.17 -12.49 22.49
C TRP A 327 17.75 -11.22 21.74
N PHE A 328 18.33 -10.06 22.05
CA PHE A 328 18.01 -8.80 21.36
C PHE A 328 18.40 -8.85 19.87
N GLN A 329 19.57 -9.40 19.54
CA GLN A 329 19.99 -9.61 18.14
C GLN A 329 18.99 -10.48 17.36
N ARG A 330 18.20 -11.30 18.06
CA ARG A 330 17.12 -12.10 17.48
C ARG A 330 15.80 -11.35 17.39
N ALA A 331 15.49 -10.49 18.35
CA ALA A 331 14.21 -9.81 18.45
C ALA A 331 14.10 -8.51 17.63
N GLY A 332 15.20 -7.77 17.47
CA GLY A 332 15.18 -6.39 16.97
C GLY A 332 16.26 -6.06 15.93
N ASP A 333 16.88 -7.06 15.32
CA ASP A 333 17.79 -6.91 14.18
C ASP A 333 17.46 -7.93 13.08
N ASN A 334 18.04 -7.80 11.89
CA ASN A 334 17.77 -8.70 10.75
C ASN A 334 18.40 -10.10 10.87
N GLY A 335 18.96 -10.44 12.03
CA GLY A 335 19.70 -11.68 12.21
C GLY A 335 21.06 -11.75 11.51
N GLY A 336 21.50 -10.68 10.81
CA GLY A 336 22.75 -10.63 10.05
C GLY A 336 24.01 -10.96 10.84
N LEU A 337 23.93 -10.89 12.17
CA LEU A 337 25.02 -11.18 13.10
C LEU A 337 24.89 -12.54 13.79
N ASP A 338 23.70 -13.16 13.79
CA ASP A 338 23.47 -14.47 14.42
C ASP A 338 23.17 -15.53 13.34
N PRO A 339 24.08 -16.49 13.08
CA PRO A 339 23.82 -17.60 12.16
C PRO A 339 22.69 -18.53 12.62
N ASN A 340 22.07 -18.27 13.77
CA ASN A 340 21.03 -19.05 14.44
C ASN A 340 19.72 -18.27 14.66
N TYR A 341 19.51 -17.20 13.89
CA TYR A 341 18.33 -16.35 13.97
C TYR A 341 17.04 -17.09 13.59
N ALA A 342 15.97 -16.94 14.40
CA ALA A 342 14.68 -17.58 14.19
C ALA A 342 13.66 -16.60 13.58
N TYR A 343 13.27 -16.82 12.33
CA TYR A 343 12.31 -15.94 11.62
C TYR A 343 10.84 -16.09 12.07
N ARG A 344 10.55 -16.83 13.16
CA ARG A 344 9.18 -17.05 13.65
C ARG A 344 8.50 -15.73 13.93
N HIS A 345 9.07 -14.89 14.80
CA HIS A 345 8.47 -13.63 15.23
C HIS A 345 8.16 -12.61 14.11
N ILE A 346 8.71 -12.79 12.91
CA ILE A 346 8.40 -11.98 11.72
C ILE A 346 7.57 -12.67 10.65
N THR A 347 7.10 -13.89 10.90
CA THR A 347 6.32 -14.68 9.96
C THR A 347 4.98 -15.08 10.55
N THR A 348 3.90 -14.93 9.79
CA THR A 348 2.55 -15.38 10.17
C THR A 348 1.95 -16.22 9.05
N THR A 349 0.96 -17.06 9.33
CA THR A 349 0.13 -17.71 8.31
C THR A 349 -1.16 -16.95 8.06
N CYS A 350 -1.46 -15.95 8.89
CA CYS A 350 -2.68 -15.16 8.82
C CYS A 350 -2.43 -13.69 9.17
N ASN A 351 -2.61 -12.82 8.18
CA ASN A 351 -2.85 -11.40 8.37
C ASN A 351 -3.98 -10.98 7.44
N THR A 352 -4.70 -9.94 7.83
CA THR A 352 -5.76 -9.35 7.02
C THR A 352 -5.90 -7.91 7.45
N ASP A 353 -6.18 -7.05 6.49
CA ASP A 353 -6.65 -5.70 6.71
C ASP A 353 -7.82 -5.41 5.75
N ARG A 354 -8.29 -4.16 5.67
CA ARG A 354 -9.44 -3.79 4.83
C ARG A 354 -9.18 -2.55 3.98
N ILE A 355 -9.75 -2.53 2.77
CA ILE A 355 -9.85 -1.35 1.89
C ILE A 355 -11.08 -0.52 2.26
N ILE A 356 -11.07 0.02 3.48
CA ILE A 356 -12.11 0.93 3.97
C ILE A 356 -11.54 2.33 4.20
N ASP A 357 -12.38 3.36 4.13
CA ASP A 357 -12.04 4.75 4.38
C ASP A 357 -12.08 5.10 5.89
N PRO A 358 -11.71 6.33 6.30
CA PRO A 358 -11.80 6.79 7.69
C PRO A 358 -13.20 6.78 8.30
N ASP A 359 -14.27 6.72 7.50
CA ASP A 359 -15.65 6.61 7.96
C ASP A 359 -16.13 5.14 8.06
N GLY A 360 -15.26 4.18 7.68
CA GLY A 360 -15.55 2.75 7.66
C GLY A 360 -16.24 2.26 6.37
N GLY A 361 -16.44 3.14 5.38
CA GLY A 361 -16.98 2.82 4.06
C GLY A 361 -15.94 2.12 3.17
N LYS A 362 -16.36 1.44 2.09
CA LYS A 362 -15.40 0.85 1.11
C LYS A 362 -14.69 1.98 0.34
N MET A 363 -13.37 1.89 0.20
CA MET A 363 -12.59 2.83 -0.62
C MET A 363 -13.08 2.87 -2.07
N VAL A 364 -12.98 4.04 -2.70
CA VAL A 364 -13.37 4.25 -4.10
C VAL A 364 -12.31 3.69 -5.03
N ASN A 365 -12.72 2.79 -5.93
CA ASN A 365 -11.81 2.20 -6.90
C ASN A 365 -11.59 3.14 -8.08
N VAL A 366 -10.38 3.67 -8.24
CA VAL A 366 -10.06 4.65 -9.29
C VAL A 366 -10.15 4.11 -10.70
N ASN A 367 -10.21 2.79 -10.87
CA ASN A 367 -10.35 2.16 -12.18
C ASN A 367 -11.81 2.02 -12.65
N THR A 368 -12.78 2.09 -11.74
CA THR A 368 -14.19 1.81 -12.06
C THR A 368 -15.17 2.90 -11.61
N ALA A 369 -14.77 3.73 -10.63
CA ALA A 369 -15.63 4.76 -10.06
C ALA A 369 -16.01 5.85 -11.05
N ASP A 370 -17.21 6.41 -10.94
CA ASP A 370 -17.59 7.56 -11.76
C ASP A 370 -16.93 8.87 -11.28
N VAL A 371 -17.05 9.92 -12.10
CA VAL A 371 -16.42 11.23 -11.83
C VAL A 371 -16.91 11.88 -10.52
N ASN A 372 -18.16 11.63 -10.10
CA ASN A 372 -18.71 12.19 -8.86
C ASN A 372 -18.23 11.42 -7.64
N GLU A 373 -18.12 10.09 -7.74
CA GLU A 373 -17.55 9.24 -6.70
C GLU A 373 -16.09 9.63 -6.45
N LEU A 374 -15.30 9.78 -7.51
CA LEU A 374 -13.92 10.27 -7.43
C LEU A 374 -13.84 11.67 -6.81
N TYR A 375 -14.65 12.61 -7.28
CA TYR A 375 -14.70 13.97 -6.75
C TYR A 375 -14.98 13.98 -5.24
N THR A 376 -15.94 13.17 -4.80
CA THR A 376 -16.33 13.09 -3.38
C THR A 376 -15.21 12.52 -2.53
N ALA A 377 -14.61 11.39 -2.96
CA ALA A 377 -13.52 10.74 -2.24
C ALA A 377 -12.26 11.62 -2.15
N ILE A 378 -11.86 12.26 -3.25
CA ILE A 378 -10.69 13.15 -3.27
C ILE A 378 -10.95 14.39 -2.41
N THR A 379 -12.15 14.95 -2.46
CA THR A 379 -12.53 16.09 -1.59
C THR A 379 -12.45 15.71 -0.12
N ALA A 380 -12.96 14.54 0.26
CA ALA A 380 -12.87 14.04 1.63
C ALA A 380 -11.41 13.87 2.08
N GLY A 381 -10.56 13.29 1.23
CA GLY A 381 -9.12 13.16 1.51
C GLY A 381 -8.40 14.50 1.69
N LEU A 382 -8.67 15.48 0.82
CA LEU A 382 -8.03 16.81 0.87
C LEU A 382 -8.50 17.67 2.06
N LEU A 383 -9.68 17.38 2.62
CA LEU A 383 -10.26 18.07 3.77
C LEU A 383 -10.05 17.31 5.09
N ASN A 384 -9.45 16.11 5.04
CA ASN A 384 -9.31 15.22 6.18
C ASN A 384 -8.55 15.87 7.35
N ASP A 385 -7.42 16.52 7.04
CA ASP A 385 -6.54 17.15 8.04
C ASP A 385 -6.81 18.65 8.17
N ASP A 386 -7.18 19.29 7.07
CA ASP A 386 -7.54 20.71 7.04
C ASP A 386 -8.94 20.90 6.43
N PRO A 387 -10.00 20.89 7.27
CA PRO A 387 -11.36 21.16 6.84
C PRO A 387 -11.56 22.53 6.18
N ASN A 388 -10.58 23.44 6.30
CA ASN A 388 -10.61 24.77 5.71
C ASN A 388 -9.70 24.92 4.48
N ASN A 389 -9.18 23.82 3.92
CA ASN A 389 -8.31 23.84 2.76
C ASN A 389 -8.98 24.54 1.56
N ILE A 390 -8.57 25.77 1.32
CA ILE A 390 -9.09 26.61 0.24
C ILE A 390 -8.55 26.06 -1.08
N GLY A 391 -9.44 25.61 -1.96
CA GLY A 391 -9.04 25.03 -3.23
C GLY A 391 -9.27 23.52 -3.32
N ALA A 392 -9.57 22.84 -2.21
CA ALA A 392 -9.76 21.39 -2.17
C ALA A 392 -10.81 20.92 -3.19
N GLY A 393 -11.96 21.59 -3.26
CA GLY A 393 -13.02 21.25 -4.23
C GLY A 393 -12.60 21.49 -5.68
N GLN A 394 -11.82 22.53 -5.97
CA GLN A 394 -11.34 22.81 -7.33
C GLN A 394 -10.29 21.78 -7.77
N LEU A 395 -9.35 21.46 -6.88
CA LEU A 395 -8.33 20.45 -7.13
C LEU A 395 -8.95 19.06 -7.28
N ALA A 396 -9.86 18.67 -6.39
CA ALA A 396 -10.57 17.40 -6.46
C ALA A 396 -11.38 17.27 -7.75
N ALA A 397 -12.05 18.34 -8.18
CA ALA A 397 -12.83 18.32 -9.42
C ALA A 397 -11.94 18.12 -10.65
N GLN A 398 -10.80 18.81 -10.72
CA GLN A 398 -9.85 18.67 -11.82
C GLN A 398 -9.16 17.30 -11.82
N LEU A 399 -8.76 16.79 -10.66
CA LEU A 399 -8.20 15.44 -10.54
C LEU A 399 -9.22 14.38 -10.94
N ALA A 400 -10.49 14.49 -10.53
CA ALA A 400 -11.50 13.50 -10.84
C ALA A 400 -11.70 13.33 -12.36
N VAL A 401 -11.86 14.43 -13.11
CA VAL A 401 -11.99 14.36 -14.57
C VAL A 401 -10.71 13.86 -15.25
N ASN A 402 -9.53 14.27 -14.77
CA ASN A 402 -8.25 13.83 -15.33
C ASN A 402 -7.93 12.36 -15.01
N ILE A 403 -8.39 11.82 -13.86
CA ILE A 403 -8.26 10.40 -13.53
C ILE A 403 -9.10 9.55 -14.49
N VAL A 404 -10.31 10.00 -14.83
CA VAL A 404 -11.17 9.29 -15.80
C VAL A 404 -10.50 9.29 -17.17
N ASP A 405 -10.17 10.47 -17.72
CA ASP A 405 -9.58 10.57 -19.05
C ASP A 405 -8.18 9.91 -19.14
N LEU A 406 -7.43 9.82 -18.04
CA LEU A 406 -6.15 9.12 -18.05
C LEU A 406 -6.30 7.60 -18.04
N ARG A 407 -7.39 7.06 -17.44
CA ARG A 407 -7.51 5.60 -17.22
C ARG A 407 -8.20 4.88 -18.37
N ASP A 408 -9.05 5.56 -19.12
CA ASP A 408 -9.77 4.97 -20.25
C ASP A 408 -9.05 5.26 -21.58
N ALA A 409 -9.47 4.51 -22.60
CA ALA A 409 -8.83 4.51 -23.92
C ALA A 409 -9.66 5.26 -24.96
N ASP A 410 -10.72 5.94 -24.52
CA ASP A 410 -11.57 6.66 -25.45
C ASP A 410 -11.00 8.06 -25.75
N ALA A 411 -11.80 8.92 -26.38
CA ALA A 411 -11.39 10.28 -26.74
C ALA A 411 -12.48 11.26 -26.30
N GLN A 412 -13.24 10.93 -25.25
CA GLN A 412 -14.33 11.72 -24.73
C GLN A 412 -13.85 12.44 -23.48
N VAL A 413 -13.70 13.76 -23.61
CA VAL A 413 -13.35 14.63 -22.48
C VAL A 413 -14.39 14.48 -21.37
N SER A 414 -13.95 14.00 -20.21
CA SER A 414 -14.78 13.93 -19.01
C SER A 414 -15.15 15.33 -18.53
N VAL A 415 -16.38 15.48 -18.04
CA VAL A 415 -16.93 16.76 -17.62
C VAL A 415 -17.54 16.67 -16.23
N LEU A 416 -17.17 17.62 -15.36
CA LEU A 416 -17.75 17.74 -14.03
C LEU A 416 -18.15 19.20 -13.72
N PRO A 417 -19.45 19.51 -13.68
CA PRO A 417 -19.95 20.78 -13.17
C PRO A 417 -19.89 20.83 -11.63
N VAL A 418 -19.17 21.81 -11.07
CA VAL A 418 -19.12 22.08 -9.62
C VAL A 418 -19.47 23.54 -9.36
N GLY A 419 -20.69 23.78 -8.88
CA GLY A 419 -21.21 25.14 -8.69
C GLY A 419 -21.28 25.91 -10.03
N PRO A 420 -20.72 27.13 -10.13
CA PRO A 420 -20.73 27.91 -11.37
C PRO A 420 -19.62 27.54 -12.35
N LYS A 421 -18.72 26.61 -11.98
CA LYS A 421 -17.57 26.22 -12.80
C LYS A 421 -17.76 24.80 -13.34
N THR A 422 -17.30 24.58 -14.55
CA THR A 422 -17.23 23.25 -15.16
C THR A 422 -15.77 22.87 -15.35
N TYR A 423 -15.42 21.66 -14.94
CA TYR A 423 -14.10 21.08 -15.09
C TYR A 423 -14.11 20.07 -16.23
N TYR A 424 -13.04 20.05 -16.99
CA TYR A 424 -12.85 19.22 -18.16
C TYR A 424 -11.58 18.41 -17.99
N GLY A 425 -11.64 17.13 -18.32
CA GLY A 425 -10.48 16.26 -18.26
C GLY A 425 -9.48 16.54 -19.38
N PHE A 426 -8.33 15.88 -19.32
CA PHE A 426 -7.25 16.00 -20.28
C PHE A 426 -7.19 14.73 -21.14
N GLU A 427 -7.45 14.92 -22.42
CA GLU A 427 -7.48 13.87 -23.42
C GLU A 427 -6.42 14.11 -24.50
N ALA A 428 -6.06 13.06 -25.24
CA ALA A 428 -5.13 13.19 -26.36
C ALA A 428 -5.63 14.27 -27.35
N GLN A 429 -4.73 15.18 -27.72
CA GLN A 429 -5.07 16.37 -28.50
C GLN A 429 -3.87 16.91 -29.29
N PRO A 430 -4.08 17.55 -30.45
CA PRO A 430 -2.97 18.15 -31.16
C PRO A 430 -2.54 19.47 -30.52
N PHE A 431 -1.33 19.93 -30.86
CA PHE A 431 -0.84 21.26 -30.50
C PHE A 431 -0.38 22.03 -31.74
N ILE A 432 -0.47 23.36 -31.73
CA ILE A 432 0.00 24.18 -32.85
C ILE A 432 1.53 24.21 -32.84
N SER A 433 2.20 23.47 -33.72
CA SER A 433 3.66 23.39 -33.74
C SER A 433 4.29 24.52 -34.54
N GLU A 434 3.68 24.96 -35.65
CA GLU A 434 4.32 25.92 -36.54
C GLU A 434 3.32 26.79 -37.30
N LEU A 435 3.66 28.06 -37.51
CA LEU A 435 3.02 28.93 -38.51
C LEU A 435 4.01 29.25 -39.62
N VAL A 436 3.56 29.11 -40.87
CA VAL A 436 4.36 29.46 -42.06
C VAL A 436 3.58 30.39 -42.95
N PHE A 437 4.22 31.41 -43.48
CA PHE A 437 3.59 32.29 -44.46
C PHE A 437 4.57 32.87 -45.47
N ARG A 438 4.01 33.28 -46.60
CA ARG A 438 4.72 34.01 -47.65
C ARG A 438 3.77 35.03 -48.26
N ILE A 439 4.15 36.30 -48.21
CA ILE A 439 3.32 37.41 -48.70
C ILE A 439 3.63 37.64 -50.18
N GLY A 440 2.60 37.83 -51.00
CA GLY A 440 2.78 38.12 -52.42
C GLY A 440 3.57 39.42 -52.64
N GLU A 441 4.36 39.53 -53.70
CA GLU A 441 5.04 40.78 -54.08
C GLU A 441 4.14 41.68 -54.95
N THR A 442 3.07 41.12 -55.52
CA THR A 442 2.08 41.82 -56.34
C THR A 442 0.69 41.57 -55.78
N ASP A 443 -0.13 42.61 -55.73
CA ASP A 443 -1.52 42.60 -55.27
C ASP A 443 -1.67 41.89 -53.90
N SER A 444 -0.79 42.21 -52.93
CA SER A 444 -0.78 41.61 -51.58
C SER A 444 -2.00 41.97 -50.76
N ASP A 445 -2.71 43.04 -51.13
CA ASP A 445 -4.02 43.42 -50.61
C ASP A 445 -5.14 42.44 -51.02
N VAL A 446 -4.88 41.56 -51.99
CA VAL A 446 -5.72 40.41 -52.33
C VAL A 446 -5.25 39.17 -51.55
N SER A 447 -6.00 38.75 -50.54
CA SER A 447 -5.53 37.71 -49.59
C SER A 447 -5.17 36.35 -50.22
N THR A 448 -5.73 36.02 -51.38
CA THR A 448 -5.40 34.78 -52.12
C THR A 448 -4.00 34.77 -52.73
N ASN A 449 -3.36 35.93 -52.84
CA ASN A 449 -1.97 36.06 -53.28
C ASN A 449 -0.97 35.86 -52.12
N ASN A 450 -1.47 35.81 -50.89
CA ASN A 450 -0.69 35.52 -49.70
C ASN A 450 -0.89 34.05 -49.34
N HIS A 451 0.20 33.36 -49.03
CA HIS A 451 0.18 31.95 -48.66
C HIS A 451 0.33 31.82 -47.16
N PHE A 452 -0.60 31.15 -46.50
CA PHE A 452 -0.58 30.90 -45.07
C PHE A 452 -0.71 29.39 -44.81
N ALA A 453 0.01 28.91 -43.81
CA ALA A 453 -0.15 27.57 -43.26
C ALA A 453 0.02 27.53 -41.73
N VAL A 454 -0.65 26.56 -41.12
CA VAL A 454 -0.44 26.15 -39.73
C VAL A 454 -0.23 24.64 -39.66
N GLU A 455 0.73 24.24 -38.84
CA GLU A 455 1.02 22.86 -38.50
C GLU A 455 0.42 22.52 -37.13
N LEU A 456 -0.27 21.39 -37.08
CA LEU A 456 -0.66 20.71 -35.85
C LEU A 456 0.21 19.48 -35.67
N TYR A 457 0.75 19.29 -34.47
CA TYR A 457 1.55 18.13 -34.10
C TYR A 457 0.78 17.24 -33.11
N ASN A 458 0.88 15.93 -33.31
CA ASN A 458 0.44 14.92 -32.36
C ASN A 458 1.67 14.41 -31.56
N PRO A 459 1.88 14.84 -30.30
CA PRO A 459 2.95 14.32 -29.45
C PRO A 459 2.62 12.96 -28.79
N PHE A 460 1.43 12.41 -29.03
CA PHE A 460 0.95 11.19 -28.40
C PHE A 460 1.29 9.94 -29.24
N ASP A 461 1.34 8.79 -28.57
CA ASP A 461 1.55 7.46 -29.14
C ASP A 461 0.24 6.81 -29.65
N ALA A 462 -0.77 7.64 -29.93
CA ALA A 462 -2.08 7.23 -30.40
C ALA A 462 -2.59 8.18 -31.49
N ASP A 463 -3.40 7.64 -32.41
CA ASP A 463 -4.04 8.43 -33.46
C ASP A 463 -5.09 9.38 -32.86
N ILE A 464 -5.05 10.65 -33.25
CA ILE A 464 -6.00 11.67 -32.79
C ILE A 464 -7.06 11.89 -33.88
N PRO A 465 -8.34 11.55 -33.63
CA PRO A 465 -9.43 11.93 -34.52
C PRO A 465 -9.71 13.44 -34.41
N LEU A 466 -9.70 14.16 -35.53
CA LEU A 466 -9.93 15.61 -35.53
C LEU A 466 -11.42 16.01 -35.66
N GLY A 467 -12.33 15.05 -35.52
CA GLY A 467 -13.78 15.21 -35.66
C GLY A 467 -14.36 16.39 -34.86
N ASP A 468 -13.90 16.52 -33.62
CA ASP A 468 -14.38 17.53 -32.67
C ASP A 468 -13.51 18.78 -32.60
N PHE A 469 -12.48 18.86 -33.45
CA PHE A 469 -11.50 19.95 -33.42
C PHE A 469 -11.75 20.97 -34.53
N ARG A 470 -11.43 22.22 -34.23
CA ARG A 470 -11.42 23.32 -35.20
C ARG A 470 -10.34 24.34 -34.87
N LEU A 471 -9.96 25.08 -35.90
CA LEU A 471 -9.17 26.29 -35.74
C LEU A 471 -10.07 27.51 -35.86
N GLU A 472 -9.83 28.49 -35.01
CA GLU A 472 -10.40 29.83 -35.15
C GLU A 472 -9.30 30.84 -35.36
N VAL A 473 -9.47 31.66 -36.39
CA VAL A 473 -8.65 32.82 -36.68
C VAL A 473 -9.33 34.01 -36.06
N ARG A 474 -8.63 34.71 -35.17
CA ARG A 474 -9.19 35.80 -34.36
C ARG A 474 -8.39 37.07 -34.48
N ASP A 475 -9.06 38.21 -34.46
CA ASP A 475 -8.37 39.50 -34.37
C ASP A 475 -7.74 39.71 -32.97
N PRO A 476 -6.87 40.72 -32.79
CA PRO A 476 -6.24 40.98 -31.49
C PRO A 476 -7.22 41.34 -30.37
N ASN A 477 -8.48 41.65 -30.70
CA ASN A 477 -9.57 41.91 -29.75
C ASN A 477 -10.37 40.64 -29.42
N GLY A 478 -10.00 39.49 -30.00
CA GLY A 478 -10.63 38.18 -29.79
C GLY A 478 -11.83 37.88 -30.69
N ALA A 479 -12.17 38.73 -31.66
CA ALA A 479 -13.28 38.51 -32.58
C ALA A 479 -12.91 37.45 -33.63
N VAL A 480 -13.80 36.47 -33.84
CA VAL A 480 -13.61 35.41 -34.84
C VAL A 480 -13.79 35.97 -36.24
N VAL A 481 -12.74 35.86 -37.07
CA VAL A 481 -12.74 36.27 -38.48
C VAL A 481 -12.69 35.08 -39.44
N GLY A 482 -12.30 33.90 -38.95
CA GLY A 482 -12.26 32.67 -39.73
C GLY A 482 -12.44 31.43 -38.86
N THR A 483 -13.04 30.38 -39.42
CA THR A 483 -13.22 29.08 -38.76
C THR A 483 -12.92 27.96 -39.73
N ILE A 484 -12.07 27.03 -39.31
CA ILE A 484 -11.65 25.87 -40.09
C ILE A 484 -12.03 24.61 -39.31
N ASN A 485 -13.04 23.89 -39.80
CA ASN A 485 -13.47 22.63 -39.19
C ASN A 485 -12.55 21.49 -39.64
N LEU A 486 -12.12 20.64 -38.70
CA LEU A 486 -11.21 19.52 -38.99
C LEU A 486 -11.94 18.17 -39.09
N ALA A 487 -13.28 18.19 -39.11
CA ALA A 487 -14.10 17.00 -39.22
C ALA A 487 -13.78 16.17 -40.47
N GLY A 488 -13.67 14.84 -40.29
CA GLY A 488 -13.31 13.89 -41.34
C GLY A 488 -11.80 13.65 -41.49
N HIS A 489 -10.97 14.28 -40.65
CA HIS A 489 -9.52 14.09 -40.62
C HIS A 489 -9.05 13.47 -39.29
N GLY A 490 -7.79 13.05 -39.26
CA GLY A 490 -7.08 12.57 -38.08
C GLY A 490 -5.58 12.83 -38.20
N ILE A 491 -4.87 12.77 -37.08
CA ILE A 491 -3.41 12.85 -37.03
C ILE A 491 -2.91 11.53 -36.47
N ALA A 492 -2.08 10.81 -37.22
CA ALA A 492 -1.48 9.57 -36.72
C ALA A 492 -0.52 9.85 -35.55
N ASP A 493 -0.15 8.83 -34.80
CA ASP A 493 0.88 8.93 -33.75
C ASP A 493 2.16 9.63 -34.26
N GLY A 494 2.74 10.50 -33.43
CA GLY A 494 3.95 11.25 -33.77
C GLY A 494 3.91 12.07 -35.08
N SER A 495 2.74 12.25 -35.69
CA SER A 495 2.57 12.80 -37.04
C SER A 495 2.03 14.23 -37.01
N ARG A 496 1.86 14.81 -38.19
CA ARG A 496 1.46 16.21 -38.38
C ARG A 496 0.25 16.36 -39.27
N PHE A 497 -0.46 17.45 -39.06
CA PHE A 497 -1.56 17.88 -39.91
C PHE A 497 -1.42 19.34 -40.29
N VAL A 498 -1.50 19.63 -41.59
CA VAL A 498 -1.27 20.99 -42.10
C VAL A 498 -2.56 21.60 -42.64
N VAL A 499 -2.88 22.82 -42.21
CA VAL A 499 -3.93 23.63 -42.83
C VAL A 499 -3.29 24.73 -43.67
N THR A 500 -3.66 24.83 -44.95
CA THR A 500 -3.27 25.95 -45.83
C THR A 500 -4.48 26.74 -46.29
N ASN A 501 -4.27 27.97 -46.73
CA ASN A 501 -5.35 28.83 -47.21
C ASN A 501 -5.76 28.60 -48.67
N SER A 502 -5.01 27.80 -49.44
CA SER A 502 -5.31 27.45 -50.83
C SER A 502 -4.40 26.36 -51.38
N SER A 503 -4.77 25.77 -52.52
CA SER A 503 -3.90 24.84 -53.27
C SER A 503 -2.62 25.48 -53.81
N SER A 504 -2.67 26.77 -54.13
CA SER A 504 -1.50 27.57 -54.47
C SER A 504 -0.54 27.66 -53.29
N ALA A 505 -1.06 27.91 -52.08
CA ALA A 505 -0.26 27.89 -50.86
C ALA A 505 0.31 26.50 -50.56
N SER A 506 -0.48 25.43 -50.69
CA SER A 506 0.00 24.05 -50.53
C SER A 506 1.18 23.73 -51.44
N THR A 507 1.13 24.19 -52.70
CA THR A 507 2.21 23.99 -53.66
C THR A 507 3.43 24.85 -53.32
N ALA A 508 3.21 26.13 -53.01
CA ALA A 508 4.27 27.08 -52.75
C ALA A 508 5.04 26.78 -51.45
N LEU A 509 4.36 26.22 -50.45
CA LEU A 509 4.92 25.83 -49.15
C LEU A 509 5.38 24.36 -49.11
N GLY A 510 5.27 23.63 -50.22
CA GLY A 510 5.82 22.27 -50.35
C GLY A 510 4.99 21.15 -49.68
N VAL A 511 3.75 21.43 -49.27
CA VAL A 511 2.88 20.48 -48.53
C VAL A 511 1.75 19.88 -49.36
N ALA A 512 1.70 20.13 -50.67
CA ALA A 512 0.66 19.58 -51.57
C ALA A 512 0.56 18.04 -51.53
N GLY A 513 1.67 17.34 -51.30
CA GLY A 513 1.67 15.89 -51.09
C GLY A 513 0.87 15.46 -49.87
N MET A 514 0.98 16.19 -48.74
CA MET A 514 0.25 15.91 -47.51
C MET A 514 -1.27 16.06 -47.70
N MET A 515 -1.70 17.07 -48.46
CA MET A 515 -3.11 17.27 -48.82
C MET A 515 -3.67 16.05 -49.55
N SER A 516 -2.90 15.48 -50.47
CA SER A 516 -3.32 14.32 -51.28
C SER A 516 -3.39 12.99 -50.50
N THR A 517 -2.66 12.88 -49.39
CA THR A 517 -2.64 11.69 -48.52
C THR A 517 -3.52 11.83 -47.27
N GLY A 518 -4.25 12.94 -47.15
CA GLY A 518 -5.13 13.21 -45.99
C GLY A 518 -4.43 13.80 -44.76
N GLY A 519 -3.13 14.10 -44.85
CA GLY A 519 -2.33 14.75 -43.80
C GLY A 519 -2.46 16.28 -43.78
N GLY A 520 -3.46 16.84 -44.45
CA GLY A 520 -3.73 18.27 -44.42
C GLY A 520 -5.08 18.64 -45.02
N ARG A 521 -5.42 19.93 -44.90
CA ARG A 521 -6.64 20.54 -45.41
C ARG A 521 -6.36 21.92 -46.02
N GLU A 522 -7.02 22.20 -47.13
CA GLU A 522 -7.04 23.54 -47.74
C GLU A 522 -8.35 24.24 -47.36
N ASP A 523 -8.28 25.43 -46.76
CA ASP A 523 -9.45 26.19 -46.32
C ASP A 523 -9.20 27.71 -46.44
N ASN A 524 -9.95 28.38 -47.32
CA ASN A 524 -9.77 29.80 -47.62
C ASN A 524 -10.03 30.73 -46.41
N ASN A 525 -10.64 30.23 -45.33
CA ASN A 525 -10.84 30.99 -44.10
C ASN A 525 -9.56 31.12 -43.26
N PHE A 526 -8.48 30.43 -43.62
CA PHE A 526 -7.20 30.53 -42.92
C PHE A 526 -6.39 31.74 -43.43
N VAL A 527 -6.52 32.89 -42.77
CA VAL A 527 -5.81 34.13 -43.15
C VAL A 527 -5.09 34.67 -41.92
N LEU A 528 -3.77 34.82 -41.96
CA LEU A 528 -3.00 35.34 -40.81
C LEU A 528 -2.79 36.85 -40.84
N ALA A 529 -2.82 37.46 -42.03
CA ALA A 529 -2.69 38.90 -42.20
C ALA A 529 -3.40 39.40 -43.46
N THR A 530 -3.83 40.66 -43.44
CA THR A 530 -4.29 41.40 -44.62
C THR A 530 -3.52 42.68 -44.79
N TYR A 531 -3.44 43.16 -46.03
CA TYR A 531 -2.66 44.33 -46.41
C TYR A 531 -3.54 45.38 -47.08
N GLU A 532 -3.09 46.62 -47.02
CA GLU A 532 -3.60 47.71 -47.85
C GLU A 532 -2.46 48.24 -48.74
N SER A 533 -2.80 48.59 -49.98
CA SER A 533 -1.84 49.17 -50.91
C SER A 533 -1.53 50.63 -50.55
N VAL A 534 -0.25 50.99 -50.59
CA VAL A 534 0.20 52.36 -50.40
C VAL A 534 -0.08 53.14 -51.68
N GLN A 535 -0.95 54.13 -51.57
CA GLN A 535 -1.38 54.94 -52.71
C GLN A 535 -0.17 55.62 -53.38
N ASP A 536 -0.11 55.55 -54.71
CA ASP A 536 0.92 56.19 -55.56
C ASP A 536 2.36 55.70 -55.32
N SER A 537 2.55 54.51 -54.74
CA SER A 537 3.87 53.85 -54.61
C SER A 537 4.35 53.22 -55.92
N ASP A 538 5.62 53.42 -56.27
CA ASP A 538 6.31 52.75 -57.39
C ASP A 538 7.76 52.40 -56.98
N PRO A 539 8.11 51.11 -56.82
CA PRO A 539 7.26 49.93 -57.02
C PRO A 539 6.09 49.86 -56.01
N PRO A 540 5.01 49.10 -56.29
CA PRO A 540 3.88 48.94 -55.38
C PRO A 540 4.34 48.49 -53.99
N GLU A 541 3.94 49.25 -52.98
CA GLU A 541 4.20 49.00 -51.55
C GLU A 541 2.89 48.67 -50.84
N TYR A 542 2.96 47.81 -49.82
CA TYR A 542 1.81 47.38 -49.04
C TYR A 542 2.13 47.49 -47.55
N VAL A 543 1.14 47.86 -46.75
CA VAL A 543 1.28 47.93 -45.30
C VAL A 543 0.31 46.95 -44.63
N LEU A 544 0.74 46.37 -43.51
CA LEU A 544 -0.09 45.50 -42.69
C LEU A 544 -1.34 46.27 -42.25
N LYS A 545 -2.51 45.75 -42.59
CA LYS A 545 -3.79 46.31 -42.18
C LYS A 545 -4.30 45.64 -40.91
N ASP A 546 -4.42 44.32 -40.95
CA ASP A 546 -4.92 43.50 -39.85
C ASP A 546 -4.06 42.25 -39.72
N ARG A 547 -3.71 41.86 -38.48
CA ARG A 547 -3.09 40.57 -38.12
C ARG A 547 -4.07 39.71 -37.33
N TYR A 548 -3.89 38.40 -37.38
CA TYR A 548 -4.78 37.46 -36.70
C TYR A 548 -4.03 36.37 -35.94
N ASP A 549 -4.58 35.99 -34.79
CA ASP A 549 -4.12 34.89 -33.95
C ASP A 549 -4.86 33.58 -34.31
N VAL A 550 -4.22 32.45 -34.05
CA VAL A 550 -4.80 31.12 -34.29
C VAL A 550 -5.11 30.44 -32.96
N TYR A 551 -6.33 29.96 -32.81
CA TYR A 551 -6.79 29.22 -31.63
C TYR A 551 -7.19 27.80 -32.02
N LEU A 552 -6.74 26.82 -31.25
CA LEU A 552 -7.19 25.43 -31.34
C LEU A 552 -8.29 25.17 -30.32
N ILE A 553 -9.42 24.68 -30.80
CA ILE A 553 -10.63 24.50 -30.01
C ILE A 553 -11.16 23.09 -30.23
N ARG A 554 -11.61 22.46 -29.14
CA ARG A 554 -12.31 21.17 -29.17
C ARG A 554 -13.74 21.35 -28.68
N ARG A 555 -14.68 20.74 -29.37
CA ARG A 555 -16.07 20.63 -28.95
C ARG A 555 -16.24 19.43 -28.03
N THR A 556 -16.83 19.64 -26.87
CA THR A 556 -17.23 18.57 -25.95
C THR A 556 -18.75 18.48 -25.85
N LEU A 557 -19.27 17.48 -25.12
CA LEU A 557 -20.70 17.36 -24.83
C LEU A 557 -21.25 18.55 -24.02
N ALA A 558 -20.40 19.24 -23.26
CA ALA A 558 -20.81 20.35 -22.40
C ALA A 558 -20.46 21.75 -22.96
N GLY A 559 -19.76 21.82 -24.10
CA GLY A 559 -19.38 23.08 -24.73
C GLY A 559 -17.99 23.05 -25.36
N ASP A 560 -17.59 24.18 -25.92
CA ASP A 560 -16.25 24.35 -26.49
C ASP A 560 -15.22 24.59 -25.39
N ILE A 561 -14.05 23.97 -25.54
CA ILE A 561 -12.87 24.19 -24.71
C ILE A 561 -11.70 24.68 -25.56
N TYR A 562 -10.91 25.59 -25.00
CA TYR A 562 -9.74 26.16 -25.66
C TYR A 562 -8.50 25.38 -25.24
N LEU A 563 -7.80 24.83 -26.22
CA LEU A 563 -6.69 23.91 -25.97
C LEU A 563 -5.34 24.59 -26.10
N ASP A 564 -5.20 25.44 -27.11
CA ASP A 564 -3.93 26.03 -27.50
C ASP A 564 -4.14 27.30 -28.34
N LYS A 565 -3.11 28.14 -28.41
CA LYS A 565 -3.11 29.38 -29.19
C LYS A 565 -1.70 29.66 -29.74
N GLN A 566 -1.64 30.19 -30.95
CA GLN A 566 -0.45 30.90 -31.44
C GLN A 566 -0.79 32.38 -31.67
N GLN A 567 -0.19 33.25 -30.86
CA GLN A 567 -0.29 34.69 -31.02
C GLN A 567 0.70 35.17 -32.08
N THR A 568 0.24 36.06 -32.97
CA THR A 568 1.09 36.68 -33.99
C THR A 568 1.54 38.08 -33.57
N GLN A 569 2.61 38.58 -34.20
CA GLN A 569 3.18 39.90 -33.94
C GLN A 569 3.21 40.72 -35.25
N ASP A 570 3.13 42.05 -35.15
CA ASP A 570 3.05 42.93 -36.33
C ASP A 570 4.35 42.85 -37.14
N GLU A 571 5.46 42.74 -36.42
CA GLU A 571 6.82 42.64 -36.95
C GLU A 571 7.00 41.40 -37.85
N TRP A 572 6.16 40.37 -37.67
CA TRP A 572 6.20 39.17 -38.51
C TRP A 572 5.70 39.46 -39.92
N PHE A 573 4.80 40.43 -40.06
CA PHE A 573 4.10 40.75 -41.30
C PHE A 573 4.55 42.07 -41.93
N GLU A 574 5.68 42.63 -41.51
CA GLU A 574 6.28 43.77 -42.19
C GLU A 574 6.55 43.44 -43.66
N TRP A 575 5.93 44.17 -44.59
CA TRP A 575 5.96 43.82 -46.02
C TRP A 575 7.39 43.77 -46.58
N ASP A 576 8.26 44.70 -46.18
CA ASP A 576 9.63 44.73 -46.67
C ASP A 576 10.47 43.51 -46.29
N THR A 577 10.13 42.84 -45.19
CA THR A 577 10.82 41.63 -44.71
C THR A 577 10.09 40.35 -45.12
N ALA A 578 8.77 40.42 -45.31
CA ALA A 578 7.93 39.26 -45.60
C ALA A 578 7.62 39.05 -47.10
N LYS A 579 7.73 40.08 -47.96
CA LYS A 579 7.37 39.97 -49.38
C LYS A 579 8.21 38.94 -50.10
N ASN A 580 7.54 37.98 -50.70
CA ASN A 580 8.10 36.89 -51.47
C ASN A 580 9.10 35.99 -50.70
N VAL A 581 9.19 36.16 -49.38
CA VAL A 581 10.05 35.39 -48.48
C VAL A 581 9.16 34.48 -47.66
N GLN A 582 9.54 33.20 -47.56
CA GLN A 582 8.88 32.27 -46.66
C GLN A 582 9.37 32.54 -45.23
N GLN A 583 8.46 32.96 -44.38
CA GLN A 583 8.67 33.14 -42.94
C GLN A 583 8.07 31.95 -42.20
N PHE A 584 8.71 31.53 -41.11
CA PHE A 584 8.24 30.44 -40.28
C PHE A 584 8.47 30.76 -38.81
N TYR A 585 7.47 30.44 -37.99
CA TYR A 585 7.47 30.64 -36.54
C TYR A 585 7.06 29.33 -35.90
N ALA A 586 8.05 28.58 -35.43
CA ALA A 586 7.86 27.28 -34.82
C ALA A 586 7.95 27.36 -33.30
N ARG A 587 7.07 26.62 -32.63
CA ARG A 587 7.29 26.13 -31.28
C ARG A 587 7.99 24.80 -31.42
N ALA A 588 9.12 24.66 -30.73
CA ALA A 588 9.91 23.45 -30.85
C ALA A 588 9.07 22.23 -30.43
N ASP A 589 9.12 21.13 -31.18
CA ASP A 589 8.30 19.91 -30.95
C ASP A 589 8.41 19.36 -29.52
N ASN A 590 9.44 19.77 -28.82
CA ASN A 590 9.73 19.38 -27.46
C ASN A 590 9.33 20.35 -26.36
N ALA A 591 8.84 21.54 -26.71
CA ALA A 591 8.17 22.39 -25.72
C ALA A 591 6.90 21.67 -25.22
N TRP A 592 6.42 20.69 -26.00
CA TRP A 592 5.38 19.73 -25.65
C TRP A 592 5.93 18.64 -24.74
N ASN A 593 6.27 19.01 -23.51
CA ASN A 593 6.78 18.13 -22.46
C ASN A 593 5.77 17.09 -21.95
N VAL A 594 4.72 16.78 -22.73
CA VAL A 594 3.73 15.74 -22.42
C VAL A 594 3.90 14.65 -23.45
N VAL A 595 4.73 13.65 -23.14
CA VAL A 595 5.05 12.59 -24.09
C VAL A 595 4.61 11.25 -23.51
N TYR A 596 4.10 10.34 -24.35
CA TYR A 596 3.61 9.04 -23.90
C TYR A 596 4.60 7.87 -24.13
N GLN A 597 5.78 8.09 -24.74
CA GLN A 597 6.98 7.21 -24.58
C GLN A 597 8.19 7.57 -25.47
N ASN A 598 8.03 8.13 -26.68
CA ASN A 598 9.17 8.32 -27.61
C ASN A 598 9.06 9.61 -28.43
N VAL A 599 9.84 10.64 -28.11
CA VAL A 599 9.97 11.82 -28.98
C VAL A 599 10.83 11.45 -30.19
N VAL A 600 10.20 11.28 -31.34
CA VAL A 600 10.92 11.18 -32.61
C VAL A 600 11.13 12.59 -33.15
N SER A 601 12.38 13.01 -33.33
CA SER A 601 12.66 14.24 -34.09
C SER A 601 12.13 14.05 -35.50
N ALA A 602 11.08 14.78 -35.84
CA ALA A 602 10.42 14.56 -37.10
C ALA A 602 11.06 15.45 -38.17
N SER A 603 11.66 14.80 -39.18
CA SER A 603 12.45 15.43 -40.25
C SER A 603 11.62 16.30 -41.22
N ASN A 604 10.30 16.25 -41.13
CA ASN A 604 9.36 16.83 -42.08
C ASN A 604 8.46 17.86 -41.39
N THR A 605 9.00 19.00 -41.00
CA THR A 605 8.24 20.17 -40.54
C THR A 605 7.83 21.03 -41.74
N LEU A 606 6.80 21.85 -41.57
CA LEU A 606 6.36 22.87 -42.53
C LEU A 606 7.48 23.88 -42.87
N GLY A 607 8.42 24.12 -41.95
CA GLY A 607 9.62 24.94 -42.13
C GLY A 607 10.95 24.25 -41.76
N GLY A 608 11.71 24.84 -40.83
CA GLY A 608 13.01 24.30 -40.39
C GLY A 608 12.84 23.12 -39.42
N ALA A 609 13.81 22.22 -39.33
CA ALA A 609 13.74 21.10 -38.38
C ALA A 609 13.63 21.62 -36.93
N ASN A 610 12.55 21.27 -36.24
CA ASN A 610 12.37 21.56 -34.82
C ASN A 610 13.36 20.69 -34.03
N GLY A 611 14.40 21.32 -33.47
CA GLY A 611 15.56 20.63 -32.91
C GLY A 611 15.29 19.89 -31.59
N LEU A 612 16.14 18.89 -31.29
CA LEU A 612 16.24 18.28 -29.97
C LEU A 612 17.30 19.01 -29.12
N SER A 613 16.94 19.52 -27.94
CA SER A 613 17.79 20.08 -26.89
C SER A 613 17.88 19.06 -25.73
N GLY A 614 19.06 18.89 -25.14
CA GLY A 614 19.40 17.73 -24.31
C GLY A 614 19.14 17.84 -22.79
N ALA A 615 18.28 18.75 -22.32
CA ALA A 615 17.94 18.85 -20.90
C ALA A 615 16.48 19.32 -20.79
N ARG A 616 15.54 18.39 -20.59
CA ARG A 616 14.08 18.67 -20.59
C ARG A 616 13.42 18.02 -19.38
N LYS A 617 12.29 18.58 -18.96
CA LYS A 617 11.38 17.96 -18.00
C LYS A 617 10.30 17.25 -18.81
N ASN A 618 10.18 15.95 -18.68
CA ASN A 618 9.09 15.22 -19.34
C ASN A 618 8.01 14.95 -18.29
N TYR A 619 6.77 15.28 -18.60
CA TYR A 619 5.62 14.93 -17.77
C TYR A 619 5.01 13.64 -18.31
N ASN A 620 5.82 12.59 -18.49
CA ASN A 620 5.35 11.41 -19.19
C ASN A 620 4.17 10.79 -18.50
N PHE A 621 3.11 10.59 -19.26
CA PHE A 621 2.10 9.64 -18.90
C PHE A 621 2.51 8.36 -19.59
N TYR A 622 3.21 7.44 -18.91
CA TYR A 622 3.23 6.10 -19.48
C TYR A 622 1.79 5.67 -19.69
N ASN A 623 1.48 5.15 -20.87
CA ASN A 623 0.16 4.64 -21.17
C ASN A 623 -0.08 3.27 -20.51
N PHE A 624 0.11 3.21 -19.19
CA PHE A 624 -0.17 2.04 -18.38
C PHE A 624 -1.66 1.74 -18.48
N ALA A 625 -2.47 2.79 -18.61
CA ALA A 625 -3.88 2.73 -18.94
C ALA A 625 -4.14 2.01 -20.27
N ASN A 626 -3.58 2.32 -21.43
CA ASN A 626 -3.88 1.53 -22.64
C ASN A 626 -3.26 0.12 -22.63
N ALA A 627 -2.16 -0.10 -21.92
CA ALA A 627 -1.58 -1.44 -21.78
C ALA A 627 -2.38 -2.35 -20.83
N LEU A 628 -2.97 -1.79 -19.77
CA LEU A 628 -3.73 -2.50 -18.73
C LEU A 628 -5.25 -2.32 -18.80
N GLU A 629 -5.71 -1.30 -19.50
CA GLU A 629 -7.00 -0.59 -19.41
C GLU A 629 -7.30 0.00 -18.01
N ARG A 630 -6.26 0.36 -17.22
CA ARG A 630 -6.38 0.86 -15.82
C ARG A 630 -5.07 1.31 -15.14
N PHE A 631 -5.17 1.99 -13.99
CA PHE A 631 -4.07 2.19 -13.04
C PHE A 631 -3.63 0.87 -12.38
N ALA A 632 -2.32 0.65 -12.27
CA ALA A 632 -1.75 -0.56 -11.67
C ALA A 632 -1.65 -0.50 -10.15
N SER A 633 -1.33 0.70 -9.65
CA SER A 633 -1.19 0.99 -8.23
C SER A 633 -1.87 2.32 -7.92
N VAL A 634 -2.35 2.48 -6.68
CA VAL A 634 -2.95 3.75 -6.29
C VAL A 634 -1.92 4.90 -6.31
N GLY A 635 -0.64 4.60 -6.06
CA GLY A 635 0.44 5.59 -6.14
C GLY A 635 0.66 6.19 -7.55
N ASP A 636 0.21 5.52 -8.62
CA ASP A 636 0.29 6.04 -9.98
C ASP A 636 -0.59 7.30 -10.21
N ILE A 637 -1.51 7.60 -9.28
CA ILE A 637 -2.31 8.85 -9.29
C ILE A 637 -1.41 10.10 -9.20
N ALA A 638 -0.19 10.00 -8.65
CA ALA A 638 0.76 11.12 -8.62
C ALA A 638 1.09 11.68 -10.02
N ARG A 639 0.94 10.85 -11.07
CA ARG A 639 1.20 11.20 -12.46
C ARG A 639 0.09 12.06 -13.08
N VAL A 640 -1.10 12.03 -12.50
CA VAL A 640 -2.28 12.74 -13.02
C VAL A 640 -2.06 14.25 -12.96
N PHE A 641 -2.49 14.96 -14.00
CA PHE A 641 -2.47 16.41 -13.98
C PHE A 641 -3.45 17.00 -12.98
N ILE A 642 -3.04 18.10 -12.35
CA ILE A 642 -3.89 18.98 -11.53
C ILE A 642 -4.42 20.17 -12.34
N VAL A 643 -4.18 20.16 -13.65
CA VAL A 643 -4.57 21.18 -14.63
C VAL A 643 -5.39 20.56 -15.75
N GLY A 644 -6.28 21.33 -16.35
CA GLY A 644 -7.08 20.91 -17.50
C GLY A 644 -7.60 22.10 -18.30
N PRO A 645 -8.17 21.86 -19.49
CA PRO A 645 -8.68 22.89 -20.37
C PRO A 645 -9.96 23.55 -19.82
N ARG A 646 -10.27 24.76 -20.29
CA ARG A 646 -11.46 25.52 -19.86
C ARG A 646 -12.21 26.16 -21.03
N PRO A 647 -13.48 26.55 -20.84
CA PRO A 647 -14.31 27.17 -21.88
C PRO A 647 -14.07 28.69 -22.00
N ILE A 648 -12.85 29.16 -21.70
CA ILE A 648 -12.47 30.57 -21.78
C ILE A 648 -11.17 30.77 -22.54
N THR A 649 -10.96 31.97 -23.08
CA THR A 649 -9.83 32.32 -23.96
C THR A 649 -8.59 32.84 -23.22
N GLU A 650 -8.56 32.76 -21.89
CA GLU A 650 -7.43 33.20 -21.07
C GLU A 650 -6.23 32.26 -21.28
N GLN A 651 -5.03 32.82 -21.45
CA GLN A 651 -3.83 32.04 -21.78
C GLN A 651 -3.50 31.05 -20.67
N GLU A 652 -3.66 31.49 -19.43
CA GLU A 652 -3.49 30.68 -18.23
C GLU A 652 -4.49 29.54 -18.11
N ASP A 653 -5.42 29.32 -19.05
CA ASP A 653 -6.45 28.27 -19.01
C ASP A 653 -6.41 27.32 -20.20
N MET A 654 -5.52 27.58 -21.17
CA MET A 654 -5.23 26.69 -22.29
C MET A 654 -4.07 25.77 -21.93
N ILE A 655 -4.27 24.46 -22.01
CA ILE A 655 -3.25 23.50 -21.60
C ILE A 655 -1.97 23.61 -22.45
N GLY A 656 -2.09 23.91 -23.76
CA GLY A 656 -0.95 24.14 -24.63
C GLY A 656 -0.08 25.32 -24.18
N MET A 657 -0.71 26.41 -23.72
CA MET A 657 0.01 27.59 -23.21
C MET A 657 0.65 27.35 -21.84
N ARG A 658 -0.02 26.58 -20.96
CA ARG A 658 0.53 26.24 -19.63
C ARG A 658 1.79 25.39 -19.72
N LEU A 659 1.85 24.51 -20.72
CA LEU A 659 2.94 23.55 -20.90
C LEU A 659 4.10 24.13 -21.72
N GLU A 660 3.84 25.11 -22.59
CA GLU A 660 4.83 25.74 -23.47
C GLU A 660 6.08 26.23 -22.73
N ALA A 661 5.93 26.78 -21.53
CA ALA A 661 7.04 27.32 -20.73
C ALA A 661 7.81 26.27 -19.92
N GLU A 662 7.51 24.98 -20.10
CA GLU A 662 8.12 23.87 -19.36
C GLU A 662 8.06 24.08 -17.83
N PRO A 663 6.85 24.25 -17.24
CA PRO A 663 6.69 24.57 -15.83
C PRO A 663 7.39 23.56 -14.90
N ALA A 664 7.60 23.94 -13.64
CA ALA A 664 7.97 22.93 -12.66
C ALA A 664 6.84 21.90 -12.49
N GLU A 665 7.20 20.65 -12.23
CA GLU A 665 6.24 19.54 -12.23
C GLU A 665 5.18 19.67 -11.15
N ASP A 666 5.52 20.27 -10.00
CA ASP A 666 4.57 20.62 -8.92
C ASP A 666 3.50 21.64 -9.32
N VAL A 667 3.66 22.33 -10.45
CA VAL A 667 2.65 23.26 -10.99
C VAL A 667 1.56 22.52 -11.77
N VAL A 668 1.89 21.36 -12.35
CA VAL A 668 1.00 20.63 -13.27
C VAL A 668 0.61 19.25 -12.76
N ARG A 669 1.33 18.65 -11.82
CA ARG A 669 1.06 17.32 -11.23
C ARG A 669 0.88 17.37 -9.71
N LEU A 670 0.30 16.29 -9.19
CA LEU A 670 0.08 16.14 -7.76
C LEU A 670 1.40 15.89 -7.03
N ASN A 671 1.91 16.92 -6.35
CA ASN A 671 3.13 16.78 -5.56
C ASN A 671 2.87 16.08 -4.22
N LEU A 672 3.08 14.76 -4.16
CA LEU A 672 2.84 13.97 -2.95
C LEU A 672 3.72 14.37 -1.75
N ARG A 673 4.82 15.13 -1.96
CA ARG A 673 5.59 15.73 -0.86
C ARG A 673 4.78 16.79 -0.10
N ASN A 674 3.67 17.28 -0.63
CA ASN A 674 2.71 18.03 0.15
C ASN A 674 1.87 17.06 1.03
N PRO A 675 1.99 17.10 2.37
CA PRO A 675 1.27 16.18 3.25
C PRO A 675 -0.25 16.27 3.12
N VAL A 676 -0.79 17.42 2.71
CA VAL A 676 -2.24 17.59 2.48
C VAL A 676 -2.77 16.63 1.42
N PHE A 677 -1.92 16.24 0.46
CA PHE A 677 -2.32 15.38 -0.65
C PHE A 677 -2.21 13.89 -0.33
N THR A 678 -1.46 13.49 0.69
CA THR A 678 -1.24 12.06 0.96
C THR A 678 -2.49 11.37 1.51
N ASN A 679 -3.43 12.11 2.11
CA ASN A 679 -4.64 11.52 2.68
C ASN A 679 -5.70 11.12 1.66
N ILE A 680 -5.57 11.52 0.39
CA ILE A 680 -6.47 10.98 -0.65
C ILE A 680 -6.34 9.45 -0.75
N PHE A 681 -5.18 8.90 -0.39
CA PHE A 681 -4.94 7.44 -0.36
C PHE A 681 -5.59 6.72 0.83
N GLN A 682 -6.27 7.43 1.73
CA GLN A 682 -7.19 6.83 2.69
C GLN A 682 -8.57 6.53 2.06
N TYR A 683 -8.89 7.16 0.93
CA TYR A 683 -10.21 7.06 0.29
C TYR A 683 -10.17 6.36 -1.08
N LEU A 684 -8.99 6.23 -1.69
CA LEU A 684 -8.81 5.68 -3.02
C LEU A 684 -8.10 4.32 -2.98
N THR A 685 -8.49 3.43 -3.90
CA THR A 685 -7.84 2.13 -4.13
C THR A 685 -7.83 1.80 -5.62
N VAL A 686 -6.97 0.87 -6.03
CA VAL A 686 -7.06 0.18 -7.33
C VAL A 686 -7.44 -1.30 -7.17
N ILE A 687 -7.50 -1.77 -5.92
CA ILE A 687 -7.74 -3.16 -5.58
C ILE A 687 -9.25 -3.40 -5.54
N ASP A 688 -9.73 -4.33 -6.37
CA ASP A 688 -11.11 -4.80 -6.33
C ASP A 688 -11.17 -6.30 -6.03
N PRO A 689 -11.70 -6.71 -4.86
CA PRO A 689 -11.98 -8.12 -4.61
C PRO A 689 -12.89 -8.76 -5.67
N MET A 690 -13.74 -7.99 -6.37
CA MET A 690 -14.59 -8.51 -7.45
C MET A 690 -13.79 -9.10 -8.62
N ASP A 691 -12.59 -8.59 -8.90
CA ASP A 691 -11.67 -9.15 -9.92
C ASP A 691 -11.33 -10.62 -9.65
N TYR A 692 -11.52 -11.08 -8.41
CA TYR A 692 -11.24 -12.42 -7.94
C TYR A 692 -12.51 -13.23 -7.61
N GLY A 693 -13.68 -12.75 -8.04
CA GLY A 693 -14.96 -13.45 -7.88
C GLY A 693 -15.63 -13.28 -6.51
N LEU A 694 -15.22 -12.25 -5.75
CA LEU A 694 -15.79 -11.92 -4.46
C LEU A 694 -16.96 -10.93 -4.60
N PRO A 695 -17.84 -10.81 -3.59
CA PRO A 695 -18.91 -9.80 -3.60
C PRO A 695 -18.37 -8.37 -3.65
N ASP A 696 -19.15 -7.45 -4.22
CA ASP A 696 -18.79 -6.03 -4.30
C ASP A 696 -18.55 -5.38 -2.92
N ASN A 697 -19.26 -5.81 -1.88
CA ASN A 697 -19.06 -5.28 -0.53
C ASN A 697 -17.89 -5.94 0.22
N GLU A 698 -17.12 -6.84 -0.40
CA GLU A 698 -15.91 -7.38 0.19
C GLU A 698 -14.83 -6.30 0.28
N THR A 699 -14.20 -6.19 1.44
CA THR A 699 -13.16 -5.19 1.70
C THR A 699 -11.87 -5.80 2.23
N ARG A 700 -11.88 -7.08 2.63
CA ARG A 700 -10.74 -7.70 3.28
C ARG A 700 -9.61 -7.95 2.29
N ILE A 701 -8.37 -7.68 2.66
CA ILE A 701 -7.19 -8.00 1.87
C ILE A 701 -6.24 -8.79 2.76
N LYS A 702 -5.76 -9.94 2.31
CA LYS A 702 -4.71 -10.68 3.01
C LYS A 702 -3.36 -10.19 2.54
N GLY A 703 -2.34 -10.28 3.40
CA GLY A 703 -0.94 -10.21 3.00
C GLY A 703 -0.33 -8.82 2.92
N ARG A 704 -1.09 -7.74 3.13
CA ARG A 704 -0.51 -6.39 3.19
C ARG A 704 0.31 -6.21 4.46
N ILE A 705 1.37 -5.41 4.37
CA ILE A 705 2.28 -5.12 5.49
C ILE A 705 1.89 -3.79 6.13
N ASN A 706 1.62 -3.80 7.43
CA ASN A 706 1.38 -2.59 8.19
C ASN A 706 2.70 -1.87 8.47
N ILE A 707 2.94 -0.77 7.74
CA ILE A 707 4.17 0.03 7.83
C ILE A 707 4.32 0.80 9.15
N ASN A 708 3.29 0.83 10.00
CA ASN A 708 3.35 1.44 11.33
C ASN A 708 3.90 0.48 12.39
N THR A 709 3.76 -0.82 12.18
CA THR A 709 4.07 -1.86 13.17
C THR A 709 5.19 -2.80 12.72
N ALA A 710 5.40 -2.93 11.40
CA ALA A 710 6.41 -3.82 10.84
C ALA A 710 7.85 -3.37 11.17
N PRO A 711 8.74 -4.29 11.57
CA PRO A 711 10.16 -4.05 11.65
C PRO A 711 10.78 -3.64 10.31
N TRP A 712 11.90 -2.92 10.35
CA TRP A 712 12.56 -2.46 9.13
C TRP A 712 12.98 -3.64 8.22
N PHE A 713 13.35 -4.79 8.78
CA PHE A 713 13.77 -5.95 7.99
C PHE A 713 12.60 -6.74 7.39
N VAL A 714 11.37 -6.55 7.90
CA VAL A 714 10.13 -6.98 7.22
C VAL A 714 9.81 -6.03 6.06
N ILE A 715 9.89 -4.71 6.30
CA ILE A 715 9.70 -3.69 5.26
C ILE A 715 10.72 -3.88 4.12
N ALA A 716 11.95 -4.26 4.44
CA ALA A 716 13.01 -4.55 3.46
C ALA A 716 12.68 -5.72 2.51
N GLN A 717 11.66 -6.54 2.80
CA GLN A 717 11.20 -7.60 1.89
C GLN A 717 10.18 -7.12 0.87
N LEU A 718 9.79 -5.84 0.89
CA LEU A 718 8.96 -5.25 -0.15
C LEU A 718 9.76 -5.09 -1.46
N PRO A 719 9.11 -5.22 -2.63
CA PRO A 719 9.72 -4.94 -3.93
C PRO A 719 10.41 -3.57 -3.96
N TRP A 720 11.57 -3.51 -4.60
CA TRP A 720 12.35 -2.28 -4.81
C TRP A 720 12.84 -1.59 -3.52
N MET A 721 12.66 -2.24 -2.37
CA MET A 721 13.07 -1.71 -1.08
C MET A 721 14.55 -2.03 -0.81
N GLN A 722 15.29 -1.05 -0.29
CA GLN A 722 16.62 -1.26 0.27
C GLN A 722 16.58 -1.26 1.79
N GLU A 723 17.53 -1.94 2.43
CA GLU A 723 17.68 -1.92 3.89
C GLU A 723 17.78 -0.49 4.44
N SER A 724 18.54 0.39 3.78
CA SER A 724 18.69 1.80 4.18
C SER A 724 17.35 2.55 4.18
N ILE A 725 16.54 2.37 3.14
CA ILE A 725 15.21 2.99 3.01
C ILE A 725 14.26 2.43 4.06
N ALA A 726 14.25 1.11 4.27
CA ALA A 726 13.40 0.48 5.27
C ALA A 726 13.73 0.95 6.70
N ARG A 727 15.02 1.09 7.04
CA ARG A 727 15.46 1.68 8.31
C ARG A 727 15.04 3.14 8.44
N ALA A 728 15.11 3.92 7.34
CA ALA A 728 14.68 5.31 7.33
C ALA A 728 13.16 5.44 7.58
N ILE A 729 12.34 4.55 7.01
CA ILE A 729 10.88 4.51 7.27
C ILE A 729 10.60 4.30 8.76
N VAL A 730 11.25 3.32 9.40
CA VAL A 730 11.08 3.06 10.84
C VAL A 730 11.58 4.24 11.68
N THR A 731 12.75 4.78 11.34
CA THR A 731 13.30 5.95 12.04
C THR A 731 12.36 7.16 11.94
N TYR A 732 11.78 7.40 10.76
CA TYR A 732 10.89 8.52 10.50
C TYR A 732 9.60 8.43 11.31
N ARG A 733 8.94 7.26 11.34
CA ARG A 733 7.73 7.06 12.17
C ARG A 733 8.00 7.16 13.67
N GLU A 734 9.20 6.77 14.12
CA GLU A 734 9.55 6.80 15.54
C GLU A 734 10.01 8.17 16.04
N THR A 735 10.57 9.02 15.18
CA THR A 735 11.26 10.25 15.61
C THR A 735 10.70 11.55 15.03
N VAL A 736 9.99 11.49 13.89
CA VAL A 736 9.53 12.69 13.17
C VAL A 736 8.01 12.74 13.08
N ALA A 737 7.40 11.73 12.49
CA ALA A 737 5.98 11.78 12.15
C ALA A 737 5.05 11.21 13.24
N GLY A 738 5.51 10.27 14.05
CA GLY A 738 4.60 9.33 14.71
C GLY A 738 4.05 8.34 13.70
N ALA A 739 2.81 7.87 13.90
CA ALA A 739 2.15 6.96 12.98
C ALA A 739 1.98 7.59 11.59
N PHE A 740 2.15 6.80 10.53
CA PHE A 740 1.67 7.15 9.21
C PHE A 740 0.15 7.00 9.19
N GLU A 741 -0.56 8.10 8.95
CA GLU A 741 -2.03 8.08 8.84
C GLU A 741 -2.51 7.59 7.47
N SER A 742 -1.64 7.63 6.47
CA SER A 742 -1.91 7.21 5.10
C SER A 742 -0.68 6.52 4.52
N ILE A 743 -0.88 5.53 3.66
CA ILE A 743 0.22 4.92 2.90
C ILE A 743 0.98 5.96 2.06
N GLY A 744 0.29 7.02 1.60
CA GLY A 744 0.90 8.11 0.85
C GLY A 744 1.96 8.87 1.64
N SER A 745 1.87 8.88 2.97
CA SER A 745 2.83 9.58 3.82
C SER A 745 4.21 8.93 3.80
N LEU A 746 4.37 7.72 3.23
CA LEU A 746 5.68 7.15 2.93
C LEU A 746 6.54 8.08 2.08
N VAL A 747 5.94 8.77 1.10
CA VAL A 747 6.70 9.70 0.26
C VAL A 747 7.28 10.87 1.05
N GLN A 748 6.92 11.09 2.32
CA GLN A 748 7.53 12.11 3.16
C GLN A 748 8.91 11.70 3.67
N VAL A 749 9.20 10.40 3.70
CA VAL A 749 10.53 9.87 4.02
C VAL A 749 11.50 10.28 2.89
N PRO A 750 12.57 11.05 3.17
CA PRO A 750 13.49 11.52 2.13
C PRO A 750 14.05 10.40 1.24
N GLU A 751 14.42 9.28 1.86
CA GLU A 751 15.03 8.10 1.24
C GLU A 751 14.10 7.37 0.28
N MET A 752 12.77 7.59 0.33
CA MET A 752 11.84 7.05 -0.66
C MET A 752 12.06 7.63 -2.06
N GLY A 753 12.69 8.81 -2.16
CA GLY A 753 13.12 9.41 -3.43
C GLY A 753 14.46 8.90 -3.93
N TYR A 754 14.85 7.67 -3.58
CA TYR A 754 16.16 7.07 -3.90
C TYR A 754 16.54 7.23 -5.37
N TYR A 755 15.64 6.90 -6.29
CA TYR A 755 15.92 6.94 -7.73
C TYR A 755 16.01 8.37 -8.28
N ALA A 756 15.39 9.36 -7.62
CA ALA A 756 15.53 10.76 -7.99
C ALA A 756 16.80 11.42 -7.41
N TYR A 757 17.28 10.99 -6.24
CA TYR A 757 18.28 11.72 -5.46
C TYR A 757 19.63 11.02 -5.28
N ASP A 758 19.70 9.70 -5.40
CA ASP A 758 20.97 8.98 -5.24
C ASP A 758 21.94 9.33 -6.37
N PRO A 759 23.21 9.65 -6.09
CA PRO A 759 24.17 10.07 -7.13
C PRO A 759 24.39 9.08 -8.28
N ASN A 760 24.07 7.79 -8.09
CA ASN A 760 24.18 6.80 -9.16
C ASN A 760 23.02 6.87 -10.17
N TYR A 761 21.89 7.49 -9.78
CA TYR A 761 20.66 7.57 -10.57
C TYR A 761 20.26 9.02 -10.90
N ALA A 762 20.57 10.00 -10.05
CA ALA A 762 20.14 11.40 -10.19
C ALA A 762 20.68 12.15 -11.43
N THR A 763 21.53 11.51 -12.24
CA THR A 763 22.04 12.06 -13.50
C THR A 763 21.76 11.17 -14.70
N VAL A 764 20.98 10.10 -14.53
CA VAL A 764 20.64 9.15 -15.58
C VAL A 764 19.16 8.82 -15.52
N ASP A 765 18.53 8.83 -16.67
CA ASP A 765 17.20 8.26 -16.86
C ASP A 765 17.29 6.73 -16.70
N LEU A 766 16.30 6.14 -16.04
CA LEU A 766 16.27 4.71 -15.77
C LEU A 766 15.98 3.96 -17.08
N ASN A 767 16.84 3.01 -17.43
CA ASN A 767 16.70 2.24 -18.67
C ASN A 767 15.79 1.01 -18.54
N GLY A 768 15.03 0.92 -17.44
CA GLY A 768 14.15 -0.19 -17.10
C GLY A 768 13.59 -0.03 -15.69
N TYR A 769 12.92 -1.07 -15.21
CA TYR A 769 12.29 -1.08 -13.89
C TYR A 769 13.22 -0.63 -12.74
N PRO A 770 12.70 0.02 -11.69
CA PRO A 770 11.26 0.17 -11.34
C PRO A 770 10.49 1.23 -12.13
N ASP A 771 11.20 2.00 -12.95
CA ASP A 771 10.62 2.99 -13.84
C ASP A 771 9.69 2.34 -14.86
N LEU A 772 8.55 2.99 -15.10
CA LEU A 772 7.56 2.53 -16.06
C LEU A 772 7.72 3.23 -17.41
N THR A 773 8.38 4.39 -17.48
CA THR A 773 8.68 5.13 -18.71
C THR A 773 10.17 5.06 -19.07
N PRO A 774 10.78 3.85 -19.14
CA PRO A 774 12.23 3.78 -19.25
C PRO A 774 12.76 4.46 -20.51
N SER A 775 13.83 5.23 -20.35
CA SER A 775 14.50 5.94 -21.46
C SER A 775 13.67 7.05 -22.11
N ASP A 776 12.78 7.69 -21.34
CA ASP A 776 11.93 8.80 -21.78
C ASP A 776 12.64 10.17 -21.86
N GLY A 777 13.88 10.24 -21.41
CA GLY A 777 14.76 11.40 -21.43
C GLY A 777 14.57 12.40 -20.28
N ALA A 778 13.68 12.16 -19.31
CA ALA A 778 13.59 12.90 -18.07
C ALA A 778 14.51 12.30 -17.01
N ILE A 779 15.11 13.17 -16.20
CA ILE A 779 16.01 12.76 -15.12
C ILE A 779 15.53 13.45 -13.85
N SER A 780 15.33 12.65 -12.80
CA SER A 780 14.93 13.11 -11.46
C SER A 780 13.58 13.83 -11.43
N ASP A 781 12.60 13.33 -12.18
CA ASP A 781 11.22 13.82 -12.18
C ASP A 781 10.40 13.21 -11.02
N PHE A 782 9.09 13.51 -10.94
CA PHE A 782 8.23 12.93 -9.90
C PHE A 782 8.03 11.43 -10.08
N GLU A 783 8.13 10.89 -11.30
CA GLU A 783 8.08 9.45 -11.51
C GLU A 783 9.24 8.79 -10.77
N GLU A 784 10.50 9.18 -10.99
CA GLU A 784 11.63 8.58 -10.25
C GLU A 784 11.56 8.85 -8.75
N ARG A 785 11.04 10.01 -8.34
CA ARG A 785 10.92 10.36 -6.92
C ARG A 785 9.93 9.46 -6.20
N ASP A 786 8.80 9.16 -6.82
CA ASP A 786 7.67 8.48 -6.19
C ASP A 786 7.57 7.00 -6.60
N VAL A 787 8.45 6.52 -7.50
CA VAL A 787 8.38 5.17 -8.10
C VAL A 787 8.32 4.04 -7.07
N ILE A 788 9.10 4.12 -5.98
CA ILE A 788 9.08 3.09 -4.93
C ILE A 788 7.70 3.03 -4.28
N PHE A 789 7.11 4.19 -3.98
CA PHE A 789 5.76 4.27 -3.41
C PHE A 789 4.73 3.68 -4.38
N SER A 790 4.76 4.06 -5.66
CA SER A 790 3.88 3.46 -6.68
C SER A 790 3.97 1.93 -6.66
N ARG A 791 5.18 1.36 -6.69
CA ARG A 791 5.34 -0.11 -6.74
C ARG A 791 4.82 -0.84 -5.51
N ILE A 792 4.90 -0.24 -4.32
CA ILE A 792 4.50 -0.93 -3.07
C ILE A 792 3.11 -0.54 -2.55
N SER A 793 2.48 0.50 -3.08
CA SER A 793 1.24 1.10 -2.52
C SER A 793 0.06 0.12 -2.37
N ASN A 794 -0.03 -0.96 -3.15
CA ASN A 794 -1.10 -1.96 -3.00
C ASN A 794 -0.80 -3.07 -1.98
N ILE A 795 0.46 -3.23 -1.56
CA ILE A 795 0.91 -4.31 -0.66
C ILE A 795 1.33 -3.80 0.72
N VAL A 796 1.30 -2.48 0.92
CA VAL A 796 1.41 -1.84 2.23
C VAL A 796 0.04 -1.39 2.72
N THR A 797 -0.06 -1.24 4.03
CA THR A 797 -1.23 -0.68 4.72
C THR A 797 -0.75 0.06 5.96
N VAL A 798 -1.60 0.88 6.57
CA VAL A 798 -1.35 1.51 7.87
C VAL A 798 -2.19 0.86 8.97
N ARG A 799 -2.80 -0.29 8.68
CA ARG A 799 -3.84 -0.93 9.48
C ARG A 799 -3.70 -2.44 9.57
N SER A 800 -4.43 -3.02 10.50
CA SER A 800 -4.61 -4.45 10.65
C SER A 800 -5.96 -4.82 11.23
N ASP A 801 -6.43 -6.01 10.86
CA ASP A 801 -7.63 -6.61 11.41
C ASP A 801 -7.35 -7.94 12.12
N VAL A 802 -6.10 -8.42 12.14
CA VAL A 802 -5.72 -9.66 12.81
C VAL A 802 -4.60 -9.40 13.81
N PHE A 803 -4.82 -9.83 15.05
CA PHE A 803 -3.91 -9.60 16.16
C PHE A 803 -3.67 -10.87 16.96
N THR A 804 -2.48 -10.99 17.52
CA THR A 804 -2.11 -12.08 18.42
C THR A 804 -1.93 -11.53 19.84
N ALA A 805 -2.67 -12.08 20.79
CA ALA A 805 -2.60 -11.70 22.21
C ALA A 805 -1.98 -12.83 23.04
N TYR A 806 -0.89 -12.52 23.74
CA TYR A 806 -0.30 -13.33 24.79
C TYR A 806 -0.84 -12.87 26.14
N ILE A 807 -1.40 -13.79 26.93
CA ILE A 807 -2.09 -13.47 28.19
C ILE A 807 -1.59 -14.41 29.27
N LEU A 808 -1.06 -13.84 30.35
CA LEU A 808 -0.69 -14.55 31.57
C LEU A 808 -1.59 -14.06 32.71
N VAL A 809 -2.32 -14.97 33.36
CA VAL A 809 -3.17 -14.67 34.53
C VAL A 809 -2.69 -15.38 35.77
N ARG A 810 -2.85 -14.75 36.95
CA ARG A 810 -2.51 -15.35 38.25
C ARG A 810 -3.53 -14.99 39.34
N ILE A 811 -3.86 -15.96 40.20
CA ILE A 811 -4.69 -15.72 41.39
C ILE A 811 -3.81 -15.24 42.56
N GLY A 812 -3.99 -14.00 43.00
CA GLY A 812 -3.20 -13.41 44.08
C GLY A 812 -1.70 -13.39 43.78
N VAL A 813 -0.90 -13.09 44.81
CA VAL A 813 0.57 -12.99 44.67
C VAL A 813 1.30 -14.34 44.73
N ASP A 814 0.62 -15.36 45.25
CA ASP A 814 1.16 -16.68 45.63
C ASP A 814 0.34 -17.86 45.06
N GLY A 815 -0.66 -17.59 44.22
CA GLY A 815 -1.53 -18.63 43.66
C GLY A 815 -1.07 -19.17 42.31
N PRO A 816 -1.89 -20.06 41.72
CA PRO A 816 -1.60 -20.64 40.41
C PRO A 816 -1.70 -19.59 39.30
N GLN A 817 -0.95 -19.82 38.23
CA GLN A 817 -0.97 -19.01 37.01
C GLN A 817 -1.34 -19.84 35.78
N LYS A 818 -1.82 -19.17 34.74
CA LYS A 818 -2.15 -19.78 33.46
C LYS A 818 -1.78 -18.83 32.33
N ARG A 819 -1.10 -19.35 31.31
CA ARG A 819 -0.76 -18.63 30.08
C ARG A 819 -1.65 -19.12 28.94
N VAL A 820 -2.12 -18.19 28.12
CA VAL A 820 -2.86 -18.49 26.89
C VAL A 820 -2.39 -17.58 25.77
N LEU A 821 -2.53 -18.09 24.56
CA LEU A 821 -2.38 -17.35 23.31
C LEU A 821 -3.77 -17.24 22.67
N ALA A 822 -4.13 -16.06 22.17
CA ALA A 822 -5.33 -15.84 21.39
C ALA A 822 -5.01 -15.18 20.05
N VAL A 823 -5.61 -15.66 18.96
CA VAL A 823 -5.58 -14.98 17.66
C VAL A 823 -6.97 -14.41 17.41
N LEU A 824 -7.03 -13.10 17.21
CA LEU A 824 -8.26 -12.30 17.15
C LEU A 824 -8.39 -11.67 15.76
N ASP A 825 -9.58 -11.73 15.18
CA ASP A 825 -9.89 -11.25 13.83
C ASP A 825 -11.10 -10.30 13.89
N ARG A 826 -10.84 -9.00 13.68
CA ARG A 826 -11.86 -7.94 13.62
C ARG A 826 -12.30 -7.59 12.19
N SER A 827 -11.85 -8.32 11.17
CA SER A 827 -12.09 -8.01 9.75
C SER A 827 -13.56 -8.08 9.32
N ARG A 828 -14.43 -8.64 10.17
CA ARG A 828 -15.89 -8.75 9.96
C ARG A 828 -16.71 -7.84 10.87
N VAL A 829 -16.04 -6.94 11.60
CA VAL A 829 -16.72 -6.01 12.49
C VAL A 829 -16.96 -4.72 11.71
N THR A 830 -18.22 -4.48 11.39
CA THR A 830 -18.68 -3.36 10.53
C THR A 830 -19.82 -2.58 11.18
N LEU A 831 -20.55 -3.18 12.11
CA LEU A 831 -21.68 -2.60 12.80
C LEU A 831 -21.53 -2.71 14.32
N PRO A 832 -22.22 -1.85 15.11
CA PRO A 832 -22.11 -1.86 16.57
C PRO A 832 -22.52 -3.16 17.29
N GLY A 833 -23.14 -4.12 16.59
CA GLY A 833 -23.52 -5.42 17.14
C GLY A 833 -22.61 -6.58 16.71
N ASP A 834 -21.65 -6.34 15.82
CA ASP A 834 -20.71 -7.35 15.36
C ASP A 834 -19.72 -7.71 16.47
N LYS A 835 -19.10 -8.89 16.35
CA LYS A 835 -18.15 -9.40 17.35
C LYS A 835 -16.83 -9.73 16.69
N VAL A 836 -15.75 -9.36 17.37
CA VAL A 836 -14.41 -9.85 17.05
C VAL A 836 -14.42 -11.37 17.10
N ARG A 837 -13.90 -11.99 16.04
CA ARG A 837 -13.81 -13.43 15.93
C ARG A 837 -12.56 -13.90 16.67
N ILE A 838 -12.72 -14.84 17.59
CA ILE A 838 -11.59 -15.57 18.18
C ILE A 838 -11.24 -16.69 17.20
N PHE A 839 -10.15 -16.51 16.45
CA PHE A 839 -9.67 -17.49 15.47
C PHE A 839 -9.04 -18.69 16.18
N ALA A 840 -8.28 -18.44 17.24
CA ALA A 840 -7.76 -19.47 18.14
C ALA A 840 -7.66 -18.96 19.58
N LEU A 841 -7.80 -19.87 20.54
CA LEU A 841 -7.49 -19.65 21.95
C LEU A 841 -6.83 -20.92 22.49
N HIS A 842 -5.52 -20.85 22.74
CA HIS A 842 -4.70 -22.01 23.06
C HIS A 842 -3.99 -21.84 24.41
N PRO A 843 -4.13 -22.79 25.35
CA PRO A 843 -3.36 -22.77 26.59
C PRO A 843 -1.89 -23.07 26.30
N VAL A 844 -0.99 -22.27 26.86
CA VAL A 844 0.46 -22.50 26.78
C VAL A 844 0.91 -23.12 28.09
N SER A 845 1.47 -24.33 28.01
CA SER A 845 1.93 -25.09 29.19
C SER A 845 3.10 -24.39 29.89
N ASP A 846 3.27 -24.67 31.19
CA ASP A 846 4.47 -24.27 31.96
C ASP A 846 5.72 -24.86 31.28
N PRO A 847 6.81 -24.09 31.09
CA PRO A 847 8.04 -24.58 30.47
C PRO A 847 8.76 -25.73 31.18
N ARG A 848 8.35 -26.16 32.38
CA ARG A 848 9.12 -27.06 33.26
C ARG A 848 8.42 -28.35 33.64
#